data_AF-A0A1Y1ZER1-F1
#
_entry.id   AF-A0A1Y1ZER1-F1
#
_cell.length_a   1.000
_cell.length_b   1.000
_cell.length_c   1.000
_cell.angle_alpha   90.00
_cell.angle_beta   90.00
_cell.angle_gamma   90.00
#
_symmetry.space_group_name_H-M   'P 1'
#
loop_
_entity.id
_entity.type
_entity.pdbx_description
1 polymer ?
#
loop_
_entity_poly.entity_id
_entity_poly.type
_entity_poly.pdbx_seq_one_letter_code
_entity_poly.pdbx_strand_id
1 'polypeptide(L)'
;MDPGVTVLDNACADSPSAPPSVRSHRRPALWCDRSTNSERRFESLPDELLSIICDSLPSVDLRNLAVVSKRVYSHATAPLWRKVCLTDTRRRHDTGTDGEEPDVDEHDDTPIIHKLYVLAKNPHIASKVQVLDHRCHLPTPSVCHDLPALYFASPWISIDSRIKALLQLALWNLVNVHTVRIVYGHWRITQNLLGYLFHPLRPRNVELKKLWLESTSIEDTMHGYAANGKYYQQIPTGLESIRFRRLRFESPDDPTTIEPKNWEIVLARGGHRIHLRDGAGGTYETSVWFGNEYRLGTARVDAEAKAKEYDAAIWKLIPEIDQFVRKQNIIEFPKGPRLGKVPFLRLLKASAMTLTKLNLDWIIVRKNDDYPYDVLGHRAMDMLSKLRFPNLLAFQLRNCAVHITRLPPDIYLLDDKEGPRGVSFMDFLEAHPKIRCLAWPLDQFYSHIKSSQATTTRQRKLVAHFGNVLVDVRLDSHYHRGCETFTDGSTLLEDQYERIRRRRFISEFAAYLTKVESIKLEGGIARDEKRELLRALHQSPLQKIVLIGASFPVGNTWGNRGEDLKDVEMVEEETGLNVQLEEEDNRAILSTYLNDNTVPADFTFTPQYGWPPSPPFLHTIAAHHASTVKELKLCGYAGAPILSDPTPITRPLLYNLRHFHKLETLIISMWLSTVHEGERQDKEIIASWLDTRSPSSTALIFVTPPSTPTPLPLVAPTTIPGNLSPAARPQEFNRWAVALKTRFSPSALAYRVAADIAPFLSSKAKERRGGVKVRASFCLGRNDQYSNGRIGDIFDLDVRVGRGGQVLEFVGPREEGEPGRWWGKLEGRGWF
;
A
#
# COMPACT_ATOMS: atom_id res chain seq x y z
N MET A 1 -6.64 -48.44 -19.48
CA MET A 1 -6.91 -49.87 -19.71
C MET A 1 -5.56 -50.55 -19.76
N ASP A 2 -5.38 -51.55 -18.88
CA ASP A 2 -4.19 -52.39 -18.70
C ASP A 2 -3.85 -53.26 -19.93
N PRO A 3 -2.81 -54.13 -19.94
CA PRO A 3 -1.73 -54.39 -18.93
C PRO A 3 -0.31 -54.19 -19.55
N GLY A 4 0.85 -54.49 -18.94
CA GLY A 4 1.20 -55.17 -17.67
C GLY A 4 1.93 -56.52 -17.89
N VAL A 5 2.86 -56.89 -16.96
CA VAL A 5 3.29 -58.30 -16.62
C VAL A 5 4.19 -59.04 -17.65
N THR A 6 5.26 -59.85 -17.36
CA THR A 6 6.17 -60.17 -16.21
C THR A 6 7.40 -61.03 -16.67
N VAL A 7 8.59 -60.82 -16.05
CA VAL A 7 9.51 -61.77 -15.32
C VAL A 7 10.07 -63.08 -15.97
N LEU A 8 11.21 -63.57 -15.42
CA LEU A 8 11.87 -64.91 -15.47
C LEU A 8 12.94 -65.15 -16.57
N ASP A 9 14.04 -65.93 -16.38
CA ASP A 9 14.86 -66.27 -15.18
C ASP A 9 16.17 -67.05 -15.59
N ASN A 10 17.00 -67.47 -14.62
CA ASN A 10 18.09 -68.51 -14.66
C ASN A 10 19.47 -68.13 -15.27
N ALA A 11 20.61 -68.26 -14.55
CA ALA A 11 21.35 -69.44 -14.03
C ALA A 11 22.20 -70.16 -15.13
N CYS A 12 23.38 -70.76 -14.97
CA CYS A 12 24.24 -71.30 -13.88
C CYS A 12 25.74 -71.14 -14.32
N ALA A 13 26.83 -71.52 -13.60
CA ALA A 13 27.18 -71.77 -12.19
C ALA A 13 28.74 -71.96 -12.11
N ASP A 14 29.33 -72.05 -10.89
CA ASP A 14 30.37 -73.03 -10.45
C ASP A 14 31.32 -72.55 -9.33
N SER A 15 31.51 -73.44 -8.35
CA SER A 15 32.52 -73.44 -7.27
C SER A 15 32.95 -74.90 -7.09
N PRO A 16 34.16 -75.25 -6.58
CA PRO A 16 34.31 -75.35 -5.11
C PRO A 16 35.73 -75.21 -4.52
N SER A 17 35.82 -74.78 -3.25
CA SER A 17 36.57 -75.42 -2.14
C SER A 17 36.84 -74.43 -0.98
N ALA A 18 37.01 -74.93 0.24
CA ALA A 18 37.02 -74.16 1.50
C ALA A 18 37.98 -74.83 2.54
N PRO A 19 37.89 -74.54 3.86
CA PRO A 19 38.31 -73.37 4.65
C PRO A 19 39.51 -73.80 5.58
N PRO A 20 39.78 -73.35 6.83
CA PRO A 20 39.32 -72.22 7.69
C PRO A 20 40.53 -71.31 8.15
N SER A 21 40.53 -70.40 9.15
CA SER A 21 39.71 -70.22 10.36
C SER A 21 39.75 -68.77 10.93
N VAL A 22 38.91 -68.53 11.94
CA VAL A 22 38.62 -67.24 12.62
C VAL A 22 39.65 -66.83 13.68
N ARG A 23 40.02 -65.55 13.77
CA ARG A 23 40.14 -64.80 15.06
C ARG A 23 40.19 -63.27 14.90
N SER A 24 40.00 -62.56 16.02
CA SER A 24 39.41 -61.22 16.09
C SER A 24 40.36 -60.09 16.57
N HIS A 25 39.93 -58.86 16.29
CA HIS A 25 40.28 -57.58 16.96
C HIS A 25 41.75 -57.11 17.02
N ARG A 26 42.02 -55.97 16.37
CA ARG A 26 42.24 -54.64 17.02
C ARG A 26 42.55 -53.57 15.96
N ARG A 27 42.09 -52.32 16.17
CA ARG A 27 42.67 -51.13 15.51
C ARG A 27 43.99 -50.77 16.20
N PRO A 28 44.94 -50.13 15.51
CA PRO A 28 45.11 -48.70 15.78
C PRO A 28 45.34 -47.82 14.53
N ALA A 29 45.26 -46.51 14.79
CA ALA A 29 45.23 -45.40 13.85
C ALA A 29 46.60 -44.97 13.27
N LEU A 30 46.54 -44.18 12.18
CA LEU A 30 47.51 -43.16 11.71
C LEU A 30 48.92 -43.68 11.34
N TRP A 31 49.51 -43.36 10.19
CA TRP A 31 49.84 -42.02 9.64
C TRP A 31 49.58 -42.01 8.12
N CYS A 32 48.82 -41.05 7.58
CA CYS A 32 49.28 -39.73 7.13
C CYS A 32 50.15 -39.77 5.86
N ASP A 33 49.50 -39.77 4.69
CA ASP A 33 50.09 -39.27 3.45
C ASP A 33 49.24 -38.11 2.91
N ARG A 34 49.89 -37.10 2.33
CA ARG A 34 49.32 -35.79 1.99
C ARG A 34 49.29 -35.59 0.47
N SER A 35 48.13 -35.81 -0.16
CA SER A 35 47.79 -35.06 -1.38
C SER A 35 46.27 -35.01 -1.63
N THR A 36 45.86 -34.02 -2.44
CA THR A 36 44.48 -33.78 -2.91
C THR A 36 43.39 -33.63 -1.85
N ASN A 37 43.55 -32.66 -0.95
CA ASN A 37 42.39 -32.01 -0.36
C ASN A 37 41.73 -31.15 -1.47
N SER A 38 40.76 -31.71 -2.21
CA SER A 38 40.01 -30.95 -3.22
C SER A 38 38.99 -30.05 -2.51
N GLU A 39 39.48 -28.94 -1.97
CA GLU A 39 38.64 -27.82 -1.55
C GLU A 39 37.75 -27.44 -2.75
N ARG A 40 36.46 -27.79 -2.68
CA ARG A 40 35.45 -27.31 -3.62
C ARG A 40 35.21 -25.83 -3.35
N ARG A 41 36.13 -24.99 -3.83
CA ARG A 41 36.08 -23.54 -3.66
C ARG A 41 34.80 -23.04 -4.31
N PHE A 42 34.12 -22.12 -3.63
CA PHE A 42 32.89 -21.48 -4.15
C PHE A 42 33.10 -20.92 -5.57
N GLU A 43 34.30 -20.41 -5.84
CA GLU A 43 34.73 -19.86 -7.13
C GLU A 43 34.95 -20.92 -8.24
N SER A 44 34.86 -22.22 -7.95
CA SER A 44 34.93 -23.30 -8.96
C SER A 44 33.57 -23.80 -9.42
N LEU A 45 32.46 -23.22 -8.92
CA LEU A 45 31.11 -23.59 -9.36
C LEU A 45 30.85 -23.12 -10.81
N PRO A 46 29.99 -23.84 -11.57
CA PRO A 46 29.43 -23.36 -12.83
C PRO A 46 28.71 -22.02 -12.67
N ASP A 47 28.71 -21.23 -13.74
CA ASP A 47 28.17 -19.87 -13.73
C ASP A 47 26.64 -19.84 -13.52
N GLU A 48 25.92 -20.88 -13.95
CA GLU A 48 24.50 -21.05 -13.71
C GLU A 48 24.20 -21.25 -12.21
N LEU A 49 25.02 -22.05 -11.52
CA LEU A 49 24.88 -22.25 -10.07
C LEU A 49 25.27 -20.99 -9.30
N LEU A 50 26.31 -20.27 -9.73
CA LEU A 50 26.68 -18.97 -9.14
C LEU A 50 25.55 -17.95 -9.30
N SER A 51 24.91 -17.88 -10.48
CA SER A 51 23.74 -17.02 -10.71
C SER A 51 22.57 -17.37 -9.80
N ILE A 52 22.21 -18.67 -9.70
CA ILE A 52 21.12 -19.13 -8.83
C ILE A 52 21.41 -18.82 -7.35
N ILE A 53 22.65 -19.02 -6.90
CA ILE A 53 23.04 -18.68 -5.53
C ILE A 53 22.92 -17.16 -5.32
N CYS A 54 23.48 -16.34 -6.21
CA CYS A 54 23.40 -14.88 -6.13
C CYS A 54 21.95 -14.34 -6.13
N ASP A 55 21.06 -14.93 -6.92
CA ASP A 55 19.62 -14.58 -6.95
C ASP A 55 18.86 -14.99 -5.68
N SER A 56 19.39 -15.95 -4.90
CA SER A 56 18.79 -16.41 -3.65
C SER A 56 19.27 -15.66 -2.39
N LEU A 57 20.39 -14.93 -2.49
CA LEU A 57 21.02 -14.27 -1.34
C LEU A 57 20.37 -12.91 -1.00
N PRO A 58 20.25 -12.56 0.30
CA PRO A 58 19.91 -11.20 0.72
C PRO A 58 20.90 -10.16 0.17
N SER A 59 20.40 -8.97 -0.14
CA SER A 59 21.21 -7.89 -0.74
C SER A 59 22.41 -7.43 0.09
N VAL A 60 22.45 -7.72 1.40
CA VAL A 60 23.59 -7.43 2.27
C VAL A 60 24.70 -8.46 2.04
N ASP A 61 24.38 -9.75 2.16
CA ASP A 61 25.30 -10.86 1.95
C ASP A 61 25.86 -10.85 0.52
N LEU A 62 25.01 -10.53 -0.45
CA LEU A 62 25.37 -10.42 -1.85
C LEU A 62 26.37 -9.27 -2.12
N ARG A 63 26.27 -8.13 -1.41
CA ARG A 63 27.28 -7.05 -1.48
C ARG A 63 28.60 -7.52 -0.88
N ASN A 64 28.56 -8.12 0.30
CA ASN A 64 29.75 -8.62 1.00
C ASN A 64 30.49 -9.64 0.12
N LEU A 65 29.75 -10.59 -0.46
CA LEU A 65 30.28 -11.60 -1.36
C LEU A 65 30.86 -11.01 -2.66
N ALA A 66 30.21 -10.01 -3.25
CA ALA A 66 30.69 -9.30 -4.44
C ALA A 66 31.98 -8.48 -4.18
N VAL A 67 32.18 -7.98 -2.95
CA VAL A 67 33.43 -7.30 -2.55
C VAL A 67 34.58 -8.29 -2.38
N VAL A 68 34.30 -9.50 -1.87
CA VAL A 68 35.33 -10.51 -1.56
C VAL A 68 35.76 -11.33 -2.79
N SER A 69 34.85 -11.68 -3.71
CA SER A 69 35.20 -12.48 -4.90
C SER A 69 34.95 -11.74 -6.22
N LYS A 70 36.03 -11.58 -7.00
CA LYS A 70 35.98 -11.01 -8.37
C LYS A 70 35.15 -11.86 -9.34
N ARG A 71 35.12 -13.19 -9.18
CA ARG A 71 34.28 -14.05 -10.03
C ARG A 71 32.80 -13.87 -9.69
N VAL A 72 32.48 -13.76 -8.40
CA VAL A 72 31.09 -13.59 -7.97
C VAL A 72 30.58 -12.17 -8.25
N TYR A 73 31.45 -11.16 -8.25
CA TYR A 73 31.09 -9.78 -8.58
C TYR A 73 30.30 -9.64 -9.89
N SER A 74 30.69 -10.35 -10.97
CA SER A 74 29.97 -10.29 -12.25
C SER A 74 28.56 -10.86 -12.16
N HIS A 75 28.39 -11.98 -11.45
CA HIS A 75 27.10 -12.64 -11.19
C HIS A 75 26.22 -11.85 -10.24
N ALA A 76 26.81 -11.26 -9.19
CA ALA A 76 26.12 -10.45 -8.19
C ALA A 76 25.70 -9.07 -8.72
N THR A 77 26.41 -8.50 -9.70
CA THR A 77 26.10 -7.19 -10.28
C THR A 77 24.67 -7.13 -10.82
N ALA A 78 24.18 -8.19 -11.48
CA ALA A 78 22.84 -8.21 -12.03
C ALA A 78 21.72 -8.12 -10.97
N PRO A 79 21.63 -9.01 -9.96
CA PRO A 79 20.67 -8.89 -8.86
C PRO A 79 20.87 -7.61 -8.02
N LEU A 80 22.10 -7.16 -7.76
CA LEU A 80 22.35 -5.93 -6.98
C LEU A 80 21.83 -4.65 -7.67
N TRP A 81 21.90 -4.58 -9.00
CA TRP A 81 21.49 -3.40 -9.78
C TRP A 81 20.14 -3.58 -10.50
N ARG A 82 19.47 -4.74 -10.37
CA ARG A 82 18.15 -5.04 -10.98
C ARG A 82 17.10 -3.94 -10.70
N LYS A 83 17.12 -3.40 -9.47
CA LYS A 83 16.23 -2.33 -9.00
C LYS A 83 17.08 -1.16 -8.49
N VAL A 84 16.98 -0.01 -9.15
CA VAL A 84 17.66 1.24 -8.72
C VAL A 84 16.62 2.21 -8.18
N CYS A 85 16.87 2.78 -7.00
CA CYS A 85 16.03 3.81 -6.41
C CYS A 85 16.81 5.12 -6.28
N LEU A 86 16.32 6.18 -6.94
CA LEU A 86 16.81 7.55 -6.88
C LEU A 86 16.06 8.28 -5.76
N THR A 87 16.78 8.60 -4.69
CA THR A 87 16.28 9.25 -3.48
C THR A 87 17.35 10.22 -2.99
N ASP A 88 16.90 11.42 -2.66
CA ASP A 88 17.63 12.51 -1.98
C ASP A 88 17.91 12.15 -0.52
N THR A 89 18.45 13.08 0.26
CA THR A 89 18.62 12.95 1.70
C THR A 89 18.60 14.32 2.37
N ARG A 90 18.29 14.36 3.67
CA ARG A 90 18.57 15.52 4.52
C ARG A 90 20.06 15.58 4.83
N ARG A 91 20.67 16.75 4.73
CA ARG A 91 22.09 17.01 5.03
C ARG A 91 22.29 18.35 5.73
N ARG A 92 23.17 18.38 6.73
CA ARG A 92 23.67 19.61 7.34
C ARG A 92 24.88 20.11 6.56
N HIS A 93 24.92 21.40 6.28
CA HIS A 93 26.05 22.06 5.64
C HIS A 93 26.78 22.93 6.66
N ASP A 94 28.10 22.80 6.72
CA ASP A 94 28.96 23.61 7.60
C ASP A 94 29.20 24.99 6.96
N THR A 95 28.13 25.76 6.77
CA THR A 95 28.12 27.07 6.12
C THR A 95 27.96 28.25 7.08
N GLY A 96 27.61 28.00 8.34
CA GLY A 96 27.43 29.04 9.37
C GLY A 96 28.75 29.59 9.91
N THR A 97 28.78 30.89 10.17
CA THR A 97 29.75 31.50 11.10
C THR A 97 29.45 31.09 12.54
N ASP A 98 30.48 31.05 13.40
CA ASP A 98 30.37 30.63 14.80
C ASP A 98 29.22 31.35 15.56
N GLY A 99 28.12 30.63 15.81
CA GLY A 99 26.98 31.12 16.60
C GLY A 99 25.60 30.93 15.97
N GLU A 100 25.50 30.67 14.67
CA GLU A 100 24.22 30.38 13.99
C GLU A 100 23.89 28.87 14.01
N GLU A 101 22.60 28.51 13.99
CA GLU A 101 22.22 27.10 13.85
C GLU A 101 22.66 26.56 12.48
N PRO A 102 23.21 25.32 12.41
CA PRO A 102 23.76 24.78 11.18
C PRO A 102 22.69 24.61 10.13
N ASP A 103 22.89 25.22 8.96
CA ASP A 103 21.93 25.22 7.88
C ASP A 103 21.73 23.82 7.28
N VAL A 104 20.48 23.50 6.93
CA VAL A 104 20.06 22.13 6.61
C VAL A 104 19.34 22.08 5.27
N ASP A 105 20.01 21.53 4.26
CA ASP A 105 19.35 21.10 3.04
C ASP A 105 18.52 19.85 3.35
N GLU A 106 17.22 19.95 3.17
CA GLU A 106 16.33 18.80 3.32
C GLU A 106 16.36 17.89 2.10
N HIS A 107 16.74 18.41 0.94
CA HIS A 107 16.62 17.72 -0.33
C HIS A 107 17.96 17.56 -1.05
N ASP A 108 19.05 17.23 -0.33
CA ASP A 108 20.38 17.07 -0.93
C ASP A 108 20.36 15.91 -1.96
N ASP A 109 20.68 16.27 -3.22
CA ASP A 109 20.67 15.36 -4.37
C ASP A 109 21.93 14.49 -4.52
N THR A 110 22.95 14.64 -3.66
CA THR A 110 24.23 13.89 -3.70
C THR A 110 24.02 12.37 -3.87
N PRO A 111 23.08 11.69 -3.16
CA PRO A 111 22.86 10.26 -3.36
C PRO A 111 22.23 9.90 -4.71
N ILE A 112 21.45 10.82 -5.30
CA ILE A 112 20.92 10.69 -6.67
C ILE A 112 22.07 10.86 -7.66
N ILE A 113 22.88 11.91 -7.51
CA ILE A 113 23.99 12.24 -8.40
C ILE A 113 25.02 11.10 -8.45
N HIS A 114 25.42 10.51 -7.31
CA HIS A 114 26.32 9.36 -7.30
C HIS A 114 25.76 8.14 -8.04
N LYS A 115 24.47 7.81 -7.86
CA LYS A 115 23.84 6.68 -8.57
C LYS A 115 23.80 6.91 -10.07
N LEU A 116 23.40 8.12 -10.50
CA LEU A 116 23.39 8.49 -11.91
C LEU A 116 24.80 8.49 -12.52
N TYR A 117 25.81 8.92 -11.77
CA TYR A 117 27.21 8.88 -12.20
C TYR A 117 27.70 7.45 -12.47
N VAL A 118 27.42 6.51 -11.56
CA VAL A 118 27.76 5.10 -11.76
C VAL A 118 27.07 4.55 -13.02
N LEU A 119 25.80 4.86 -13.24
CA LEU A 119 25.03 4.40 -14.41
C LEU A 119 25.49 5.07 -15.72
N ALA A 120 25.88 6.33 -15.70
CA ALA A 120 26.43 7.05 -16.85
C ALA A 120 27.83 6.55 -17.25
N LYS A 121 28.70 6.29 -16.25
CA LYS A 121 30.09 5.82 -16.46
C LYS A 121 30.20 4.33 -16.79
N ASN A 122 29.22 3.51 -16.40
CA ASN A 122 29.28 2.05 -16.54
C ASN A 122 28.09 1.47 -17.32
N PRO A 123 28.10 1.49 -18.67
CA PRO A 123 27.02 0.94 -19.50
C PRO A 123 26.69 -0.52 -19.18
N HIS A 124 27.69 -1.35 -18.83
CA HIS A 124 27.47 -2.74 -18.43
C HIS A 124 26.57 -2.86 -17.19
N ILE A 125 26.81 -2.05 -16.15
CA ILE A 125 26.01 -2.04 -14.91
C ILE A 125 24.61 -1.49 -15.22
N ALA A 126 24.53 -0.37 -15.93
CA ALA A 126 23.26 0.24 -16.31
C ALA A 126 22.38 -0.69 -17.15
N SER A 127 22.96 -1.54 -18.00
CA SER A 127 22.21 -2.57 -18.74
C SER A 127 21.53 -3.61 -17.84
N LYS A 128 21.92 -3.76 -16.57
CA LYS A 128 21.29 -4.72 -15.64
C LYS A 128 20.04 -4.18 -14.96
N VAL A 129 19.80 -2.86 -15.03
CA VAL A 129 18.66 -2.22 -14.38
C VAL A 129 17.37 -2.53 -15.14
N GLN A 130 16.38 -3.06 -14.42
CA GLN A 130 15.07 -3.44 -14.93
C GLN A 130 13.94 -2.57 -14.35
N VAL A 131 14.09 -2.18 -13.08
CA VAL A 131 13.16 -1.34 -12.33
C VAL A 131 13.86 -0.06 -11.90
N LEU A 132 13.31 1.09 -12.26
CA LEU A 132 13.78 2.40 -11.84
C LEU A 132 12.73 3.09 -10.97
N ASP A 133 13.05 3.28 -9.70
CA ASP A 133 12.23 4.02 -8.75
C ASP A 133 12.82 5.42 -8.54
N HIS A 134 11.97 6.44 -8.42
CA HIS A 134 12.33 7.76 -7.89
C HIS A 134 11.35 8.15 -6.79
N ARG A 135 11.88 8.65 -5.67
CA ARG A 135 11.07 9.21 -4.58
C ARG A 135 11.84 10.27 -3.83
N CYS A 136 11.11 11.19 -3.19
CA CYS A 136 11.65 11.96 -2.09
C CYS A 136 11.95 11.04 -0.88
N HIS A 137 12.92 11.43 -0.06
CA HIS A 137 13.24 10.79 1.21
C HIS A 137 12.12 11.03 2.25
N LEU A 138 11.45 12.19 2.18
CA LEU A 138 10.31 12.54 3.02
C LEU A 138 9.17 11.51 2.91
N PRO A 139 8.38 11.30 3.99
CA PRO A 139 7.16 10.50 3.95
C PRO A 139 6.16 10.97 2.89
N THR A 140 5.41 10.04 2.30
CA THR A 140 4.32 10.44 1.38
C THR A 140 3.21 11.12 2.16
N PRO A 141 2.61 12.20 1.65
CA PRO A 141 1.68 13.02 2.42
C PRO A 141 0.44 12.26 2.91
N SER A 142 -0.03 12.65 4.09
CA SER A 142 -1.27 12.18 4.69
C SER A 142 -2.45 12.46 3.77
N VAL A 143 -3.27 11.43 3.54
CA VAL A 143 -4.38 11.45 2.60
C VAL A 143 -5.44 12.50 2.97
N CYS A 144 -5.69 12.67 4.26
CA CYS A 144 -6.79 13.48 4.77
C CYS A 144 -6.38 14.92 5.13
N HIS A 145 -5.11 15.13 5.47
CA HIS A 145 -4.61 16.40 6.02
C HIS A 145 -3.72 17.14 5.03
N ASP A 146 -2.57 16.56 4.67
CA ASP A 146 -1.55 17.25 3.87
C ASP A 146 -1.87 17.23 2.37
N LEU A 147 -2.44 16.14 1.87
CA LEU A 147 -2.67 15.91 0.44
C LEU A 147 -3.54 16.99 -0.23
N PRO A 148 -4.61 17.53 0.40
CA PRO A 148 -5.33 18.68 -0.15
C PRO A 148 -4.46 19.91 -0.38
N ALA A 149 -3.59 20.25 0.57
CA ALA A 149 -2.78 21.47 0.54
C ALA A 149 -1.58 21.37 -0.41
N LEU A 150 -1.01 20.18 -0.63
CA LEU A 150 0.27 20.05 -1.31
C LEU A 150 0.24 20.19 -2.83
N TYR A 151 1.02 21.13 -3.35
CA TYR A 151 1.28 21.34 -4.77
C TYR A 151 2.57 20.62 -5.21
N PHE A 152 2.47 19.73 -6.19
CA PHE A 152 3.58 18.83 -6.57
C PHE A 152 4.53 19.38 -7.63
N ALA A 153 4.21 20.50 -8.28
CA ALA A 153 5.05 21.13 -9.29
C ALA A 153 6.03 22.14 -8.66
N SER A 154 6.84 21.69 -7.68
CA SER A 154 7.83 22.56 -7.03
C SER A 154 8.96 22.95 -7.98
N PRO A 155 9.17 24.25 -8.25
CA PRO A 155 10.23 24.72 -9.14
C PRO A 155 11.60 24.84 -8.45
N TRP A 156 11.72 24.60 -7.14
CA TRP A 156 12.91 24.91 -6.33
C TRP A 156 13.67 23.69 -5.79
N ILE A 157 13.31 22.49 -6.25
CA ILE A 157 13.97 21.24 -5.84
C ILE A 157 14.61 20.59 -7.08
N SER A 158 15.87 20.17 -6.92
CA SER A 158 16.69 19.52 -7.96
C SER A 158 16.77 20.33 -9.27
N ILE A 159 17.17 21.60 -9.16
CA ILE A 159 17.13 22.56 -10.28
C ILE A 159 18.40 22.58 -11.14
N ASP A 160 19.54 22.11 -10.63
CA ASP A 160 20.82 22.19 -11.32
C ASP A 160 20.84 21.45 -12.68
N SER A 161 21.32 22.15 -13.72
CA SER A 161 21.38 21.65 -15.09
C SER A 161 22.33 20.45 -15.27
N ARG A 162 23.33 20.28 -14.39
CA ARG A 162 24.25 19.14 -14.38
C ARG A 162 23.55 17.86 -13.94
N ILE A 163 22.54 17.94 -13.06
CA ILE A 163 21.70 16.79 -12.68
C ILE A 163 20.89 16.31 -13.90
N LYS A 164 20.29 17.24 -14.65
CA LYS A 164 19.60 16.95 -15.93
C LYS A 164 20.55 16.29 -16.95
N ALA A 165 21.76 16.82 -17.10
CA ALA A 165 22.78 16.24 -17.99
C ALA A 165 23.15 14.81 -17.58
N LEU A 166 23.37 14.57 -16.28
CA LEU A 166 23.74 13.26 -15.76
C LEU A 166 22.59 12.24 -15.85
N LEU A 167 21.34 12.69 -15.65
CA LEU A 167 20.12 11.91 -15.95
C LEU A 167 20.10 11.46 -17.42
N GLN A 168 20.35 12.36 -18.37
CA GLN A 168 20.38 12.02 -19.80
C GLN A 168 21.43 10.95 -20.10
N LEU A 169 22.66 11.14 -19.62
CA LEU A 169 23.77 10.19 -19.83
C LEU A 169 23.46 8.81 -19.24
N ALA A 170 22.92 8.76 -18.01
CA ALA A 170 22.53 7.50 -17.36
C ALA A 170 21.39 6.80 -18.13
N LEU A 171 20.31 7.52 -18.49
CA LEU A 171 19.11 6.95 -19.12
C LEU A 171 19.36 6.38 -20.51
N TRP A 172 20.40 6.85 -21.23
CA TRP A 172 20.85 6.27 -22.49
C TRP A 172 21.46 4.87 -22.33
N ASN A 173 22.11 4.60 -21.20
CA ASN A 173 22.69 3.28 -20.89
C ASN A 173 21.66 2.30 -20.28
N LEU A 174 20.55 2.80 -19.75
CA LEU A 174 19.49 2.03 -19.08
C LEU A 174 18.59 1.25 -20.08
N VAL A 175 19.16 0.47 -20.99
CA VAL A 175 18.48 -0.13 -22.16
C VAL A 175 17.42 -1.20 -21.83
N ASN A 176 17.41 -1.73 -20.61
CA ASN A 176 16.53 -2.84 -20.17
C ASN A 176 15.45 -2.41 -19.15
N VAL A 177 15.31 -1.11 -18.84
CA VAL A 177 14.29 -0.62 -17.89
C VAL A 177 12.88 -0.77 -18.46
N HIS A 178 12.11 -1.66 -17.86
CA HIS A 178 10.72 -1.97 -18.25
C HIS A 178 9.68 -1.56 -17.20
N THR A 179 10.10 -1.17 -16.00
CA THR A 179 9.23 -0.64 -14.93
C THR A 179 9.78 0.66 -14.37
N VAL A 180 8.93 1.68 -14.27
CA VAL A 180 9.26 2.97 -13.64
C VAL A 180 8.21 3.32 -12.58
N ARG A 181 8.67 3.68 -11.39
CA ARG A 181 7.82 4.09 -10.26
C ARG A 181 8.29 5.45 -9.75
N ILE A 182 7.41 6.43 -9.67
CA ILE A 182 7.72 7.76 -9.14
C ILE A 182 6.75 8.03 -8.00
N VAL A 183 7.25 8.19 -6.77
CA VAL A 183 6.43 8.35 -5.56
C VAL A 183 6.91 9.57 -4.79
N TYR A 184 6.09 10.61 -4.71
CA TYR A 184 6.50 11.91 -4.15
C TYR A 184 7.81 12.40 -4.79
N GLY A 185 7.92 12.23 -6.12
CA GLY A 185 9.13 12.56 -6.88
C GLY A 185 9.26 14.05 -7.15
N HIS A 186 10.51 14.53 -7.12
CA HIS A 186 10.85 15.92 -7.39
C HIS A 186 10.44 16.28 -8.82
N TRP A 187 9.77 17.42 -9.01
CA TRP A 187 9.15 17.79 -10.29
C TRP A 187 10.14 17.81 -11.46
N ARG A 188 11.32 18.42 -11.26
CA ARG A 188 12.38 18.50 -12.27
C ARG A 188 12.98 17.14 -12.62
N ILE A 189 13.20 16.28 -11.64
CA ILE A 189 13.69 14.91 -11.88
C ILE A 189 12.61 14.10 -12.62
N THR A 190 11.34 14.21 -12.22
CA THR A 190 10.19 13.56 -12.87
C THR A 190 10.05 13.99 -14.35
N GLN A 191 10.14 15.30 -14.63
CA GLN A 191 10.16 15.84 -15.99
C GLN A 191 11.27 15.24 -16.86
N ASN A 192 12.50 15.25 -16.35
CA ASN A 192 13.64 14.73 -17.10
C ASN A 192 13.58 13.19 -17.25
N LEU A 193 13.21 12.44 -16.20
CA LEU A 193 13.03 10.99 -16.25
C LEU A 193 12.04 10.60 -17.34
N LEU A 194 10.80 11.10 -17.27
CA LEU A 194 9.77 10.74 -18.25
C LEU A 194 10.16 11.25 -19.66
N GLY A 195 10.68 12.46 -19.76
CA GLY A 195 11.12 13.06 -21.03
C GLY A 195 12.19 12.22 -21.74
N TYR A 196 13.21 11.76 -21.03
CA TYR A 196 14.28 10.94 -21.61
C TYR A 196 13.88 9.47 -21.79
N LEU A 197 13.09 8.89 -20.88
CA LEU A 197 12.64 7.49 -20.98
C LEU A 197 11.76 7.24 -22.22
N PHE A 198 10.86 8.18 -22.54
CA PHE A 198 10.00 8.12 -23.72
C PHE A 198 10.64 8.74 -24.97
N HIS A 199 11.88 9.24 -24.91
CA HIS A 199 12.55 9.87 -26.05
C HIS A 199 12.68 8.89 -27.24
N PRO A 200 12.23 9.25 -28.47
CA PRO A 200 12.24 8.34 -29.61
C PRO A 200 13.61 7.76 -29.95
N LEU A 201 14.68 8.56 -29.81
CA LEU A 201 16.05 8.13 -30.09
C LEU A 201 16.77 7.46 -28.90
N ARG A 202 16.11 7.28 -27.75
CA ARG A 202 16.75 6.59 -26.61
C ARG A 202 16.98 5.11 -26.94
N PRO A 203 18.22 4.60 -26.84
CA PRO A 203 18.52 3.19 -26.99
C PRO A 203 17.68 2.34 -26.02
N ARG A 204 17.05 1.29 -26.54
CA ARG A 204 16.21 0.38 -25.77
C ARG A 204 16.29 -1.03 -26.36
N ASN A 205 16.58 -2.01 -25.52
CA ASN A 205 16.44 -3.42 -25.83
C ASN A 205 15.06 -3.93 -25.39
N VAL A 206 14.51 -3.33 -24.33
CA VAL A 206 13.18 -3.62 -23.79
C VAL A 206 12.38 -2.32 -23.70
N GLU A 207 11.09 -2.39 -24.04
CA GLU A 207 10.17 -1.25 -23.90
C GLU A 207 9.79 -0.99 -22.44
N LEU A 208 9.45 0.25 -22.11
CA LEU A 208 8.81 0.57 -20.85
C LEU A 208 7.38 0.01 -20.84
N LYS A 209 7.13 -1.00 -19.99
CA LYS A 209 5.84 -1.71 -19.88
C LYS A 209 4.97 -1.22 -18.72
N LYS A 210 5.59 -0.81 -17.61
CA LYS A 210 4.87 -0.40 -16.39
C LYS A 210 5.27 1.01 -15.96
N LEU A 211 4.29 1.91 -15.86
CA LEU A 211 4.46 3.24 -15.29
C LEU A 211 3.51 3.42 -14.10
N TRP A 212 4.06 3.83 -12.96
CA TRP A 212 3.27 4.22 -11.81
C TRP A 212 3.78 5.53 -11.22
N LEU A 213 2.88 6.50 -11.08
CA LEU A 213 3.11 7.81 -10.50
C LEU A 213 2.20 7.99 -9.26
N GLU A 214 2.77 8.41 -8.13
CA GLU A 214 2.06 8.76 -6.90
C GLU A 214 2.53 10.11 -6.35
N SER A 215 1.60 11.01 -6.01
CA SER A 215 1.88 12.33 -5.40
C SER A 215 2.99 13.13 -6.09
N THR A 216 2.93 13.25 -7.42
CA THR A 216 3.90 13.99 -8.25
C THR A 216 3.16 14.78 -9.32
N SER A 217 3.79 15.80 -9.90
CA SER A 217 3.25 16.51 -11.07
C SER A 217 3.73 15.85 -12.37
N ILE A 218 2.87 15.92 -13.40
CA ILE A 218 3.21 15.52 -14.78
C ILE A 218 3.14 16.70 -15.75
N GLU A 219 3.15 17.93 -15.23
CA GLU A 219 3.20 19.13 -16.04
C GLU A 219 4.52 19.20 -16.83
N ASP A 220 4.44 19.61 -18.11
CA ASP A 220 5.58 19.81 -19.00
C ASP A 220 6.46 18.55 -19.24
N THR A 221 6.01 17.34 -18.84
CA THR A 221 6.80 16.10 -18.95
C THR A 221 6.76 15.44 -20.35
N MET A 222 5.88 15.87 -21.24
CA MET A 222 5.60 15.22 -22.54
C MET A 222 5.61 16.22 -23.70
N HIS A 223 6.79 16.73 -24.04
CA HIS A 223 6.98 17.57 -25.23
C HIS A 223 7.03 16.75 -26.52
N GLY A 224 6.75 17.39 -27.64
CA GLY A 224 7.17 16.85 -28.93
C GLY A 224 8.69 16.93 -29.05
N TYR A 225 9.33 15.89 -29.56
CA TYR A 225 10.78 15.89 -29.74
C TYR A 225 11.11 16.31 -31.17
N ALA A 226 11.96 17.32 -31.32
CA ALA A 226 12.60 17.60 -32.60
C ALA A 226 13.92 16.82 -32.67
N ALA A 227 14.09 15.98 -33.69
CA ALA A 227 15.40 15.42 -34.02
C ALA A 227 15.55 15.30 -35.53
N ASN A 228 16.75 15.63 -36.03
CA ASN A 228 17.10 15.62 -37.46
C ASN A 228 16.07 16.37 -38.34
N GLY A 229 15.60 17.53 -37.87
CA GLY A 229 14.60 18.36 -38.57
C GLY A 229 13.17 17.82 -38.58
N LYS A 230 12.88 16.70 -37.92
CA LYS A 230 11.54 16.10 -37.84
C LYS A 230 10.98 16.19 -36.42
N TYR A 231 9.71 16.61 -36.31
CA TYR A 231 8.96 16.62 -35.06
C TYR A 231 8.25 15.28 -34.85
N TYR A 232 8.65 14.54 -33.81
CA TYR A 232 7.94 13.35 -33.35
C TYR A 232 6.71 13.78 -32.54
N GLN A 233 5.55 13.75 -33.20
CA GLN A 233 4.25 14.07 -32.58
C GLN A 233 3.64 12.89 -31.78
N GLN A 234 4.19 11.68 -31.94
CA GLN A 234 3.75 10.47 -31.24
C GLN A 234 4.77 10.06 -30.19
N ILE A 235 4.27 9.72 -28.99
CA ILE A 235 5.08 9.21 -27.88
C ILE A 235 5.25 7.69 -28.10
N PRO A 236 6.47 7.15 -28.24
CA PRO A 236 6.69 5.73 -28.43
C PRO A 236 6.56 4.97 -27.10
N THR A 237 5.36 4.45 -26.83
CA THR A 237 5.02 3.74 -25.59
C THR A 237 4.74 2.27 -25.84
N GLY A 238 5.34 1.39 -25.03
CA GLY A 238 4.98 -0.03 -24.91
C GLY A 238 4.13 -0.33 -23.66
N LEU A 239 3.48 0.68 -23.07
CA LEU A 239 2.91 0.59 -21.72
C LEU A 239 1.70 -0.35 -21.65
N GLU A 240 1.88 -1.44 -20.90
CA GLU A 240 0.85 -2.43 -20.59
C GLU A 240 0.09 -2.08 -19.30
N SER A 241 0.71 -1.33 -18.39
CA SER A 241 0.12 -0.92 -17.11
C SER A 241 0.45 0.52 -16.76
N ILE A 242 -0.60 1.32 -16.54
CA ILE A 242 -0.52 2.69 -16.05
C ILE A 242 -1.26 2.81 -14.73
N ARG A 243 -0.60 3.41 -13.73
CA ARG A 243 -1.21 3.77 -12.45
C ARG A 243 -0.90 5.23 -12.12
N PHE A 244 -1.97 5.99 -11.93
CA PHE A 244 -1.93 7.33 -11.38
C PHE A 244 -2.57 7.29 -10.00
N ARG A 245 -1.91 7.90 -9.02
CA ARG A 245 -2.37 7.91 -7.64
C ARG A 245 -2.12 9.25 -6.97
N ARG A 246 -3.13 9.83 -6.31
CA ARG A 246 -2.95 11.13 -5.62
C ARG A 246 -2.34 12.21 -6.53
N LEU A 247 -2.57 12.13 -7.85
CA LEU A 247 -2.07 13.12 -8.83
C LEU A 247 -3.12 14.22 -9.00
N ARG A 248 -2.68 15.41 -9.42
CA ARG A 248 -3.57 16.52 -9.76
C ARG A 248 -3.94 16.48 -11.25
N PHE A 249 -5.18 16.81 -11.58
CA PHE A 249 -5.59 17.14 -12.95
C PHE A 249 -5.06 18.53 -13.32
N GLU A 250 -3.83 18.56 -13.85
CA GLU A 250 -3.16 19.78 -14.32
C GLU A 250 -3.52 20.05 -15.80
N SER A 251 -3.93 21.29 -16.12
CA SER A 251 -4.32 21.73 -17.47
C SER A 251 -3.47 22.94 -17.88
N PRO A 252 -2.40 22.78 -18.69
CA PRO A 252 -1.47 23.86 -19.05
C PRO A 252 -2.08 25.04 -19.84
N ASP A 253 -3.36 24.94 -20.18
CA ASP A 253 -4.16 25.94 -20.88
C ASP A 253 -4.94 26.87 -19.94
N ASP A 254 -4.99 26.57 -18.63
CA ASP A 254 -5.65 27.40 -17.62
C ASP A 254 -4.60 28.00 -16.68
N PRO A 255 -4.30 29.32 -16.79
CA PRO A 255 -3.31 29.99 -15.94
C PRO A 255 -3.59 29.81 -14.45
N THR A 256 -4.87 29.71 -14.05
CA THR A 256 -5.27 29.53 -12.65
C THR A 256 -4.90 28.15 -12.09
N THR A 257 -4.54 27.19 -12.96
CA THR A 257 -4.11 25.85 -12.58
C THR A 257 -2.59 25.64 -12.57
N ILE A 258 -1.81 26.53 -13.20
CA ILE A 258 -0.33 26.47 -13.25
C ILE A 258 0.29 27.05 -11.97
N GLU A 259 -0.43 27.94 -11.29
CA GLU A 259 0.02 28.51 -10.01
C GLU A 259 -0.62 27.79 -8.81
N PRO A 260 0.08 27.73 -7.66
CA PRO A 260 -0.54 27.36 -6.40
C PRO A 260 -1.63 28.37 -6.00
N LYS A 261 -2.68 27.88 -5.32
CA LYS A 261 -3.67 28.71 -4.64
C LYS A 261 -3.10 29.24 -3.32
N ASN A 262 -3.69 30.33 -2.82
CA ASN A 262 -3.27 31.05 -1.62
C ASN A 262 -3.04 30.17 -0.38
N TRP A 263 -3.83 29.09 -0.24
CA TRP A 263 -3.81 28.13 0.86
C TRP A 263 -2.99 26.85 0.58
N GLU A 264 -2.47 26.69 -0.65
CA GLU A 264 -1.66 25.54 -1.03
C GLU A 264 -0.19 25.74 -0.69
N ILE A 265 0.49 24.62 -0.45
CA ILE A 265 1.83 24.52 0.10
C ILE A 265 2.74 23.87 -0.96
N VAL A 266 3.89 24.47 -1.22
CA VAL A 266 4.89 24.00 -2.19
C VAL A 266 6.18 23.66 -1.44
N LEU A 267 6.70 22.43 -1.55
CA LEU A 267 8.01 22.07 -0.96
C LEU A 267 9.14 22.91 -1.58
N ALA A 268 10.17 23.25 -0.79
CA ALA A 268 11.36 23.94 -1.29
C ALA A 268 12.61 23.71 -0.45
N ARG A 269 13.79 24.03 -1.01
CA ARG A 269 15.04 24.13 -0.24
C ARG A 269 15.13 25.51 0.43
N GLY A 270 14.49 25.65 1.58
CA GLY A 270 14.35 26.92 2.31
C GLY A 270 12.97 27.57 2.11
N GLY A 271 12.67 28.58 2.93
CA GLY A 271 11.33 29.14 3.12
C GLY A 271 10.81 28.88 4.53
N HIS A 272 9.49 28.87 4.71
CA HIS A 272 8.85 28.61 6.00
C HIS A 272 9.06 27.17 6.45
N ARG A 273 9.38 26.95 7.73
CA ARG A 273 9.36 25.61 8.34
C ARG A 273 7.94 25.29 8.79
N ILE A 274 7.40 24.14 8.37
CA ILE A 274 6.12 23.61 8.86
C ILE A 274 6.30 22.17 9.34
N HIS A 275 5.39 21.72 10.20
CA HIS A 275 5.33 20.32 10.63
C HIS A 275 4.27 19.57 9.82
N LEU A 276 4.66 18.47 9.17
CA LEU A 276 3.79 17.56 8.44
C LEU A 276 3.78 16.18 9.09
N ARG A 277 2.75 15.36 8.86
CA ARG A 277 2.63 14.02 9.46
C ARG A 277 3.61 13.04 8.83
N ASP A 278 4.33 12.27 9.63
CA ASP A 278 5.33 11.31 9.15
C ASP A 278 4.75 9.96 8.70
N GLY A 279 3.47 9.69 8.98
CA GLY A 279 2.81 8.43 8.68
C GLY A 279 3.20 7.28 9.64
N ALA A 280 3.88 7.61 10.74
CA ALA A 280 4.41 6.74 11.77
C ALA A 280 4.05 7.25 13.19
N GLY A 281 2.98 8.03 13.32
CA GLY A 281 2.42 8.52 14.59
C GLY A 281 3.00 9.85 15.08
N GLY A 282 3.95 10.43 14.34
CA GLY A 282 4.65 11.66 14.66
C GLY A 282 4.53 12.73 13.56
N THR A 283 5.48 13.66 13.58
CA THR A 283 5.59 14.75 12.61
C THR A 283 7.04 14.96 12.24
N TYR A 284 7.29 15.33 10.98
CA TYR A 284 8.58 15.85 10.53
C TYR A 284 8.44 17.33 10.18
N GLU A 285 9.51 18.08 10.41
CA GLU A 285 9.62 19.46 9.94
C GLU A 285 10.10 19.49 8.49
N THR A 286 9.56 20.39 7.66
CA THR A 286 10.07 20.65 6.31
C THR A 286 9.90 22.10 5.85
N SER A 287 10.76 22.55 4.92
CA SER A 287 10.72 23.85 4.27
C SER A 287 9.71 23.93 3.12
N VAL A 288 8.89 24.97 3.14
CA VAL A 288 7.80 25.20 2.18
C VAL A 288 7.59 26.68 1.85
N TRP A 289 6.81 26.94 0.80
CA TRP A 289 6.23 28.24 0.48
C TRP A 289 4.72 28.14 0.33
N PHE A 290 4.02 29.24 0.66
CA PHE A 290 2.58 29.35 0.45
C PHE A 290 2.27 29.97 -0.91
N GLY A 291 1.16 29.56 -1.54
CA GLY A 291 0.81 30.06 -2.88
C GLY A 291 0.53 31.57 -2.97
N ASN A 292 0.24 32.23 -1.85
CA ASN A 292 0.20 33.71 -1.79
C ASN A 292 1.56 34.34 -2.10
N GLU A 293 2.62 33.79 -1.52
CA GLU A 293 3.98 34.32 -1.63
C GLU A 293 4.59 34.01 -3.00
N TYR A 294 4.24 32.83 -3.53
CA TYR A 294 4.53 32.44 -4.91
C TYR A 294 4.07 33.50 -5.93
N ARG A 295 2.87 34.07 -5.73
CA ARG A 295 2.28 35.10 -6.60
C ARG A 295 2.92 36.48 -6.45
N LEU A 296 3.40 36.82 -5.25
CA LEU A 296 4.00 38.13 -4.96
C LEU A 296 5.43 38.28 -5.50
N GLY A 297 6.09 37.18 -5.88
CA GLY A 297 7.33 37.18 -6.66
C GLY A 297 8.61 37.58 -5.91
N THR A 298 8.53 38.37 -4.83
CA THR A 298 9.67 38.72 -3.96
C THR A 298 10.29 37.48 -3.32
N ALA A 299 9.45 36.66 -2.68
CA ALA A 299 9.78 35.35 -2.11
C ALA A 299 10.49 34.37 -3.07
N ARG A 300 10.20 34.47 -4.37
CA ARG A 300 10.72 33.54 -5.39
C ARG A 300 12.24 33.71 -5.60
N VAL A 301 12.75 34.92 -5.41
CA VAL A 301 14.19 35.22 -5.57
C VAL A 301 15.01 34.53 -4.49
N ASP A 302 14.55 34.56 -3.24
CA ASP A 302 15.25 33.98 -2.10
C ASP A 302 15.29 32.45 -2.15
N ALA A 303 14.15 31.81 -2.48
CA ALA A 303 14.07 30.36 -2.64
C ALA A 303 14.97 29.83 -3.78
N GLU A 304 15.02 30.55 -4.91
CA GLU A 304 15.88 30.18 -6.04
C GLU A 304 17.36 30.43 -5.74
N ALA A 305 17.70 31.49 -5.00
CA ALA A 305 19.05 31.76 -4.53
C ALA A 305 19.53 30.66 -3.58
N LYS A 306 18.71 30.29 -2.58
CA LYS A 306 19.04 29.24 -1.60
C LYS A 306 19.20 27.86 -2.24
N ALA A 307 18.30 27.49 -3.17
CA ALA A 307 18.44 26.25 -3.93
C ALA A 307 19.76 26.19 -4.73
N LYS A 308 20.18 27.30 -5.36
CA LYS A 308 21.47 27.41 -6.08
C LYS A 308 22.67 27.36 -5.14
N GLU A 309 22.57 27.92 -3.94
CA GLU A 309 23.61 27.85 -2.90
C GLU A 309 23.87 26.40 -2.50
N TYR A 310 22.82 25.65 -2.16
CA TYR A 310 22.94 24.22 -1.85
C TYR A 310 23.45 23.40 -3.03
N ASP A 311 22.95 23.62 -4.24
CA ASP A 311 23.48 22.96 -5.44
C ASP A 311 24.99 23.26 -5.61
N ALA A 312 25.43 24.51 -5.43
CA ALA A 312 26.85 24.86 -5.46
C ALA A 312 27.67 24.14 -4.37
N ALA A 313 27.14 24.04 -3.14
CA ALA A 313 27.75 23.32 -2.03
C ALA A 313 27.86 21.81 -2.31
N ILE A 314 26.80 21.18 -2.82
CA ILE A 314 26.78 19.78 -3.27
C ILE A 314 27.89 19.55 -4.30
N TRP A 315 27.90 20.30 -5.40
CA TRP A 315 28.83 20.07 -6.49
C TRP A 315 30.30 20.35 -6.13
N LYS A 316 30.56 21.25 -5.17
CA LYS A 316 31.90 21.47 -4.58
C LYS A 316 32.44 20.21 -3.87
N LEU A 317 31.56 19.36 -3.34
CA LEU A 317 31.91 18.14 -2.62
C LEU A 317 32.09 16.90 -3.53
N ILE A 318 31.71 17.00 -4.81
CA ILE A 318 31.81 15.90 -5.81
C ILE A 318 32.52 16.34 -7.12
N PRO A 319 33.75 16.91 -7.05
CA PRO A 319 34.42 17.51 -8.21
C PRO A 319 34.73 16.52 -9.35
N GLU A 320 34.93 15.23 -9.08
CA GLU A 320 35.10 14.20 -10.13
C GLU A 320 33.85 14.12 -11.03
N ILE A 321 32.65 14.22 -10.44
CA ILE A 321 31.39 14.09 -11.16
C ILE A 321 31.09 15.38 -11.94
N ASP A 322 31.35 16.56 -11.35
CA ASP A 322 31.24 17.84 -12.06
C ASP A 322 32.17 17.86 -13.30
N GLN A 323 33.43 17.44 -13.13
CA GLN A 323 34.38 17.38 -14.23
C GLN A 323 33.98 16.34 -15.29
N PHE A 324 33.40 15.19 -14.89
CA PHE A 324 32.87 14.22 -15.83
C PHE A 324 31.73 14.80 -16.67
N VAL A 325 30.74 15.45 -16.05
CA VAL A 325 29.59 16.06 -16.74
C VAL A 325 30.05 17.13 -17.72
N ARG A 326 30.94 18.04 -17.30
CA ARG A 326 31.50 19.10 -18.16
C ARG A 326 32.30 18.58 -19.36
N LYS A 327 32.84 17.37 -19.28
CA LYS A 327 33.58 16.72 -20.38
C LYS A 327 32.67 15.99 -21.38
N GLN A 328 31.39 15.77 -21.08
CA GLN A 328 30.48 15.08 -22.00
C GLN A 328 29.80 16.06 -22.96
N ASN A 329 29.76 15.69 -24.24
CA ASN A 329 28.93 16.37 -25.24
C ASN A 329 27.46 15.97 -25.04
N ILE A 330 26.76 16.72 -24.17
CA ILE A 330 25.33 16.54 -23.93
C ILE A 330 24.57 16.96 -25.18
N ILE A 331 23.83 16.03 -25.80
CA ILE A 331 22.99 16.34 -26.95
C ILE A 331 21.78 17.14 -26.46
N GLU A 332 21.72 18.43 -26.76
CA GLU A 332 20.50 19.21 -26.55
C GLU A 332 19.43 18.83 -27.58
N PHE A 333 18.31 18.32 -27.10
CA PHE A 333 17.12 18.10 -27.93
C PHE A 333 16.23 19.34 -27.83
N PRO A 334 15.96 20.05 -28.94
CA PRO A 334 15.03 21.18 -28.93
C PRO A 334 13.66 20.71 -28.44
N LYS A 335 13.12 21.37 -27.41
CA LYS A 335 11.72 21.19 -27.02
C LYS A 335 10.86 21.58 -28.22
N GLY A 336 10.13 20.62 -28.79
CA GLY A 336 9.09 20.91 -29.75
C GLY A 336 7.90 21.63 -29.11
N PRO A 337 6.90 22.03 -29.90
CA PRO A 337 5.73 22.70 -29.38
C PRO A 337 5.07 21.84 -28.29
N ARG A 338 4.54 22.51 -27.24
CA ARG A 338 3.76 21.85 -26.20
C ARG A 338 2.63 21.05 -26.86
N LEU A 339 2.73 19.72 -26.75
CA LEU A 339 1.67 18.83 -27.18
C LEU A 339 0.55 18.96 -26.13
N GLY A 340 -0.38 19.90 -26.36
CA GLY A 340 -1.20 20.60 -25.35
C GLY A 340 -2.18 19.85 -24.43
N LYS A 341 -3.43 20.32 -24.37
CA LYS A 341 -4.26 20.53 -23.16
C LYS A 341 -4.24 19.57 -21.94
N VAL A 342 -4.03 18.26 -22.06
CA VAL A 342 -4.09 17.32 -20.92
C VAL A 342 -3.00 16.23 -21.03
N PRO A 343 -1.88 16.31 -20.27
CA PRO A 343 -0.74 15.41 -20.43
C PRO A 343 -1.05 13.91 -20.25
N PHE A 344 -1.84 13.53 -19.25
CA PHE A 344 -2.08 12.10 -18.97
C PHE A 344 -2.89 11.42 -20.08
N LEU A 345 -3.94 12.06 -20.61
CA LEU A 345 -4.78 11.52 -21.69
C LEU A 345 -3.97 11.23 -22.96
N ARG A 346 -2.88 11.95 -23.18
CA ARG A 346 -1.96 11.74 -24.30
C ARG A 346 -1.14 10.48 -24.12
N LEU A 347 -0.64 10.25 -22.92
CA LEU A 347 0.06 9.00 -22.58
C LEU A 347 -0.90 7.80 -22.70
N LEU A 348 -2.14 7.94 -22.24
CA LEU A 348 -3.18 6.91 -22.42
C LEU A 348 -3.44 6.65 -23.91
N LYS A 349 -3.67 7.70 -24.71
CA LYS A 349 -3.90 7.58 -26.16
C LYS A 349 -2.71 6.97 -26.91
N ALA A 350 -1.49 7.31 -26.54
CA ALA A 350 -0.28 6.71 -27.12
C ALA A 350 -0.17 5.21 -26.79
N SER A 351 -0.58 4.83 -25.57
CA SER A 351 -0.53 3.45 -25.08
C SER A 351 -1.74 2.60 -25.50
N ALA A 352 -2.64 3.12 -26.34
CA ALA A 352 -3.96 2.55 -26.61
C ALA A 352 -3.92 1.05 -27.00
N MET A 353 -2.96 0.65 -27.83
CA MET A 353 -2.87 -0.72 -28.35
C MET A 353 -2.28 -1.73 -27.35
N THR A 354 -1.44 -1.28 -26.43
CA THR A 354 -0.70 -2.12 -25.48
C THR A 354 -1.31 -2.14 -24.08
N LEU A 355 -2.08 -1.12 -23.71
CA LEU A 355 -2.60 -0.96 -22.35
C LEU A 355 -3.58 -2.07 -21.97
N THR A 356 -3.22 -2.84 -20.94
CA THR A 356 -4.05 -3.88 -20.32
C THR A 356 -4.64 -3.44 -18.98
N LYS A 357 -3.99 -2.49 -18.29
CA LYS A 357 -4.32 -2.08 -16.91
C LYS A 357 -4.27 -0.56 -16.78
N LEU A 358 -5.40 0.06 -16.46
CA LEU A 358 -5.52 1.48 -16.14
C LEU A 358 -6.07 1.67 -14.72
N ASN A 359 -5.30 2.32 -13.86
CA ASN A 359 -5.68 2.60 -12.47
C ASN A 359 -5.57 4.10 -12.17
N LEU A 360 -6.70 4.71 -11.79
CA LEU A 360 -6.86 6.11 -11.43
C LEU A 360 -7.29 6.17 -9.94
N ASP A 361 -6.30 6.06 -9.05
CA ASP A 361 -6.50 6.09 -7.60
C ASP A 361 -6.53 7.55 -7.10
N TRP A 362 -7.66 8.04 -6.57
CA TRP A 362 -7.66 9.28 -5.77
C TRP A 362 -7.11 10.49 -6.53
N ILE A 363 -7.53 10.66 -7.78
CA ILE A 363 -7.07 11.79 -8.61
C ILE A 363 -7.73 13.06 -8.10
N ILE A 364 -6.92 14.09 -7.87
CA ILE A 364 -7.32 15.37 -7.31
C ILE A 364 -7.77 16.28 -8.44
N VAL A 365 -8.99 16.78 -8.35
CA VAL A 365 -9.49 17.85 -9.21
C VAL A 365 -9.55 19.15 -8.40
N ARG A 366 -8.87 20.20 -8.89
CA ARG A 366 -8.99 21.53 -8.30
C ARG A 366 -10.38 22.07 -8.64
N LYS A 367 -11.26 22.16 -7.64
CA LYS A 367 -12.44 23.04 -7.73
C LYS A 367 -11.92 24.48 -7.83
N ASN A 368 -12.33 25.23 -8.84
CA ASN A 368 -12.09 26.67 -8.86
C ASN A 368 -13.07 27.30 -7.86
N ASP A 369 -12.60 28.22 -7.03
CA ASP A 369 -13.46 28.83 -5.99
C ASP A 369 -14.52 29.75 -6.64
N ASP A 370 -14.23 30.26 -7.84
CA ASP A 370 -15.14 31.07 -8.67
C ASP A 370 -16.17 30.25 -9.48
N TYR A 371 -15.99 28.93 -9.60
CA TYR A 371 -16.88 28.07 -10.40
C TYR A 371 -17.31 26.82 -9.62
N PRO A 372 -18.59 26.68 -9.24
CA PRO A 372 -19.08 25.52 -8.50
C PRO A 372 -19.05 24.20 -9.29
N TYR A 373 -18.77 24.25 -10.61
CA TYR A 373 -18.72 23.10 -11.51
C TYR A 373 -17.30 22.79 -11.98
N ASP A 374 -16.93 21.51 -11.90
CA ASP A 374 -15.60 21.02 -12.25
C ASP A 374 -15.44 20.76 -13.77
N VAL A 375 -15.35 21.85 -14.54
CA VAL A 375 -15.26 21.80 -16.00
C VAL A 375 -14.07 20.96 -16.49
N LEU A 376 -12.94 20.96 -15.75
CA LEU A 376 -11.74 20.20 -16.12
C LEU A 376 -11.92 18.70 -15.87
N GLY A 377 -12.48 18.31 -14.72
CA GLY A 377 -12.81 16.91 -14.41
C GLY A 377 -13.79 16.32 -15.42
N HIS A 378 -14.90 17.01 -15.70
CA HIS A 378 -15.87 16.58 -16.73
C HIS A 378 -15.20 16.42 -18.10
N ARG A 379 -14.41 17.40 -18.55
CA ARG A 379 -13.70 17.34 -19.85
C ARG A 379 -12.71 16.18 -19.92
N ALA A 380 -11.98 15.93 -18.84
CA ALA A 380 -11.02 14.83 -18.78
C ALA A 380 -11.72 13.46 -18.88
N MET A 381 -12.88 13.31 -18.23
CA MET A 381 -13.68 12.08 -18.27
C MET A 381 -14.39 11.88 -19.61
N ASP A 382 -14.94 12.94 -20.22
CA ASP A 382 -15.51 12.91 -21.58
C ASP A 382 -14.48 12.50 -22.64
N MET A 383 -13.23 12.96 -22.49
CA MET A 383 -12.14 12.51 -23.36
C MET A 383 -11.72 11.06 -23.06
N LEU A 384 -11.73 10.63 -21.80
CA LEU A 384 -11.39 9.26 -21.40
C LEU A 384 -12.42 8.23 -21.92
N SER A 385 -13.72 8.52 -21.82
CA SER A 385 -14.80 7.64 -22.30
C SER A 385 -14.76 7.42 -23.82
N LYS A 386 -14.07 8.29 -24.56
CA LYS A 386 -13.85 8.21 -26.02
C LYS A 386 -12.55 7.48 -26.40
N LEU A 387 -11.66 7.17 -25.45
CA LEU A 387 -10.48 6.35 -25.73
C LEU A 387 -10.87 4.87 -25.90
N ARG A 388 -10.04 4.13 -26.63
CA ARG A 388 -10.26 2.72 -26.98
C ARG A 388 -8.97 1.93 -26.76
N PHE A 389 -9.06 0.82 -26.06
CA PHE A 389 -7.96 0.03 -25.51
C PHE A 389 -8.21 -1.46 -25.79
N PRO A 390 -7.88 -1.98 -26.98
CA PRO A 390 -8.32 -3.32 -27.42
C PRO A 390 -7.91 -4.50 -26.52
N ASN A 391 -6.99 -4.29 -25.58
CA ASN A 391 -6.46 -5.28 -24.66
C ASN A 391 -6.73 -4.97 -23.18
N LEU A 392 -7.60 -4.02 -22.87
CA LEU A 392 -7.92 -3.61 -21.49
C LEU A 392 -8.59 -4.75 -20.71
N LEU A 393 -7.88 -5.24 -19.70
CA LEU A 393 -8.35 -6.23 -18.73
C LEU A 393 -8.82 -5.57 -17.43
N ALA A 394 -8.19 -4.45 -17.03
CA ALA A 394 -8.49 -3.74 -15.80
C ALA A 394 -8.69 -2.24 -16.00
N PHE A 395 -9.84 -1.75 -15.53
CA PHE A 395 -10.22 -0.36 -15.50
C PHE A 395 -10.65 0.00 -14.08
N GLN A 396 -9.87 0.85 -13.40
CA GLN A 396 -10.13 1.24 -12.02
C GLN A 396 -10.10 2.76 -11.88
N LEU A 397 -11.19 3.34 -11.39
CA LEU A 397 -11.26 4.71 -10.90
C LEU A 397 -11.82 4.65 -9.47
N ARG A 398 -11.18 5.32 -8.51
CA ARG A 398 -11.62 5.32 -7.10
C ARG A 398 -11.55 6.70 -6.48
N ASN A 399 -12.58 7.11 -5.76
CA ASN A 399 -12.57 8.33 -4.95
C ASN A 399 -11.72 8.12 -3.68
N CYS A 400 -11.34 9.22 -3.04
CA CYS A 400 -10.70 9.21 -1.72
C CYS A 400 -11.64 9.74 -0.64
N ALA A 401 -11.15 9.72 0.61
CA ALA A 401 -11.83 10.27 1.78
C ALA A 401 -11.89 11.80 1.84
N VAL A 402 -11.38 12.49 0.80
CA VAL A 402 -11.39 13.95 0.71
C VAL A 402 -12.16 14.42 -0.53
N HIS A 403 -13.03 15.41 -0.33
CA HIS A 403 -13.97 15.93 -1.32
C HIS A 403 -13.35 16.34 -2.67
N ILE A 404 -12.10 16.79 -2.69
CA ILE A 404 -11.36 17.16 -3.91
C ILE A 404 -10.99 15.97 -4.83
N THR A 405 -11.28 14.74 -4.40
CA THR A 405 -11.06 13.51 -5.18
C THR A 405 -12.35 12.75 -5.50
N ARG A 406 -13.51 13.33 -5.15
CA ARG A 406 -14.82 12.80 -5.56
C ARG A 406 -14.96 13.00 -7.07
N LEU A 407 -15.24 11.93 -7.82
CA LEU A 407 -15.63 12.00 -9.23
C LEU A 407 -16.76 13.03 -9.39
N PRO A 408 -16.67 14.01 -10.33
CA PRO A 408 -17.73 14.99 -10.53
C PRO A 408 -19.09 14.35 -10.78
N PRO A 409 -20.20 15.00 -10.40
CA PRO A 409 -21.55 14.49 -10.62
C PRO A 409 -21.84 14.30 -12.12
N ASP A 410 -22.94 13.61 -12.43
CA ASP A 410 -23.41 13.36 -13.80
C ASP A 410 -22.47 12.52 -14.70
N ILE A 411 -21.51 11.80 -14.10
CA ILE A 411 -20.55 10.91 -14.81
C ILE A 411 -20.91 9.44 -14.54
N TYR A 412 -21.78 8.87 -15.38
CA TYR A 412 -22.37 7.54 -15.14
C TYR A 412 -21.70 6.44 -15.96
N LEU A 413 -21.48 5.28 -15.32
CA LEU A 413 -20.85 4.14 -15.96
C LEU A 413 -21.78 3.41 -16.94
N LEU A 414 -23.04 3.19 -16.53
CA LEU A 414 -24.04 2.36 -17.21
C LEU A 414 -25.32 3.13 -17.59
N ASP A 415 -25.32 4.46 -17.51
CA ASP A 415 -26.48 5.26 -17.90
C ASP A 415 -26.11 6.35 -18.91
N ASP A 416 -27.11 6.96 -19.50
CA ASP A 416 -26.92 8.14 -20.33
C ASP A 416 -26.51 9.36 -19.48
N LYS A 417 -25.93 10.36 -20.13
CA LYS A 417 -25.57 11.62 -19.48
C LYS A 417 -26.80 12.36 -18.98
N GLU A 418 -26.72 12.88 -17.76
CA GLU A 418 -27.68 13.87 -17.26
C GLU A 418 -27.29 15.26 -17.81
N GLY A 419 -28.26 15.92 -18.46
CA GLY A 419 -28.08 17.27 -19.02
C GLY A 419 -27.03 17.41 -20.14
N PRO A 420 -26.65 18.65 -20.49
CA PRO A 420 -25.71 18.93 -21.57
C PRO A 420 -24.24 18.62 -21.21
N ARG A 421 -23.91 18.48 -19.91
CA ARG A 421 -22.54 18.36 -19.38
C ARG A 421 -22.20 17.02 -18.73
N GLY A 422 -23.17 16.13 -18.50
CA GLY A 422 -22.91 14.78 -18.03
C GLY A 422 -22.10 13.94 -19.04
N VAL A 423 -21.51 12.86 -18.55
CA VAL A 423 -20.65 11.95 -19.33
C VAL A 423 -21.14 10.52 -19.15
N SER A 424 -21.34 9.80 -20.26
CA SER A 424 -21.63 8.36 -20.23
C SER A 424 -20.39 7.56 -20.60
N PHE A 425 -20.20 6.43 -19.91
CA PHE A 425 -19.17 5.43 -20.23
C PHE A 425 -19.75 4.15 -20.86
N MET A 426 -21.03 4.09 -21.25
CA MET A 426 -21.59 2.89 -21.90
C MET A 426 -20.84 2.52 -23.20
N ASP A 427 -20.63 3.49 -24.10
CA ASP A 427 -19.85 3.32 -25.34
C ASP A 427 -18.40 2.88 -25.08
N PHE A 428 -17.86 3.27 -23.91
CA PHE A 428 -16.56 2.80 -23.46
C PHE A 428 -16.66 1.32 -23.10
N LEU A 429 -17.54 0.93 -22.18
CA LEU A 429 -17.65 -0.46 -21.72
C LEU A 429 -17.96 -1.45 -22.86
N GLU A 430 -18.85 -1.09 -23.78
CA GLU A 430 -19.18 -1.92 -24.95
C GLU A 430 -17.96 -2.19 -25.85
N ALA A 431 -17.03 -1.22 -25.95
CA ALA A 431 -15.80 -1.37 -26.72
C ALA A 431 -14.65 -2.04 -25.96
N HIS A 432 -14.84 -2.38 -24.67
CA HIS A 432 -13.84 -3.03 -23.82
C HIS A 432 -14.35 -4.34 -23.19
N PRO A 433 -14.84 -5.33 -23.98
CA PRO A 433 -15.45 -6.55 -23.46
C PRO A 433 -14.46 -7.46 -22.70
N LYS A 434 -13.16 -7.21 -22.77
CA LYS A 434 -12.12 -7.96 -22.06
C LYS A 434 -11.95 -7.54 -20.58
N ILE A 435 -12.65 -6.50 -20.10
CA ILE A 435 -12.55 -6.06 -18.70
C ILE A 435 -13.05 -7.18 -17.77
N ARG A 436 -12.15 -7.66 -16.90
CA ARG A 436 -12.43 -8.64 -15.83
C ARG A 436 -12.36 -8.00 -14.43
N CYS A 437 -12.01 -6.73 -14.39
CA CYS A 437 -11.40 -6.07 -13.25
C CYS A 437 -11.89 -4.62 -13.20
N LEU A 438 -12.89 -4.31 -12.37
CA LEU A 438 -13.60 -3.03 -12.39
C LEU A 438 -13.53 -2.32 -11.03
N ALA A 439 -13.15 -1.05 -11.01
CA ALA A 439 -13.39 -0.17 -9.87
C ALA A 439 -14.08 1.12 -10.31
N TRP A 440 -15.13 1.51 -9.59
CA TRP A 440 -15.89 2.72 -9.84
C TRP A 440 -16.68 3.14 -8.58
N PRO A 441 -16.98 4.44 -8.39
CA PRO A 441 -17.85 4.89 -7.30
C PRO A 441 -19.26 4.27 -7.37
N LEU A 442 -19.73 3.74 -6.24
CA LEU A 442 -20.99 2.99 -6.14
C LEU A 442 -22.21 3.83 -6.51
N ASP A 443 -22.19 5.12 -6.14
CA ASP A 443 -23.23 6.10 -6.42
C ASP A 443 -23.21 6.62 -7.87
N GLN A 444 -22.26 6.20 -8.71
CA GLN A 444 -22.11 6.67 -10.10
C GLN A 444 -22.08 5.54 -11.14
N PHE A 445 -22.56 4.34 -10.80
CA PHE A 445 -22.84 3.31 -11.81
C PHE A 445 -24.05 3.66 -12.69
N TYR A 446 -25.15 4.10 -12.07
CA TYR A 446 -26.43 4.37 -12.72
C TYR A 446 -26.85 5.82 -12.47
N SER A 447 -27.71 6.34 -13.34
CA SER A 447 -28.45 7.58 -13.08
C SER A 447 -29.54 7.34 -12.01
N HIS A 448 -29.95 8.42 -11.34
CA HIS A 448 -31.10 8.40 -10.44
C HIS A 448 -32.44 8.56 -11.20
N ILE A 449 -32.37 9.00 -12.46
CA ILE A 449 -33.48 9.17 -13.39
C ILE A 449 -33.75 7.84 -14.10
N LYS A 450 -35.01 7.60 -14.46
CA LYS A 450 -35.42 6.42 -15.22
C LYS A 450 -34.85 6.48 -16.65
N SER A 451 -33.93 5.56 -16.96
CA SER A 451 -33.30 5.41 -18.28
C SER A 451 -34.32 5.19 -19.41
N SER A 452 -33.95 5.52 -20.66
CA SER A 452 -34.77 5.21 -21.83
C SER A 452 -34.80 3.70 -22.12
N GLN A 453 -35.80 3.21 -22.86
CA GLN A 453 -35.89 1.79 -23.21
C GLN A 453 -34.68 1.29 -24.02
N ALA A 454 -34.09 2.15 -24.86
CA ALA A 454 -32.86 1.85 -25.60
C ALA A 454 -31.66 1.69 -24.64
N THR A 455 -31.52 2.63 -23.71
CA THR A 455 -30.51 2.63 -22.63
C THR A 455 -30.62 1.37 -21.78
N THR A 456 -31.83 1.03 -21.30
CA THR A 456 -32.09 -0.20 -20.53
C THR A 456 -31.77 -1.48 -21.30
N THR A 457 -31.93 -1.46 -22.62
CA THR A 457 -31.56 -2.61 -23.47
C THR A 457 -30.04 -2.78 -23.56
N ARG A 458 -29.28 -1.67 -23.63
CA ARG A 458 -27.79 -1.69 -23.58
C ARG A 458 -27.28 -2.09 -22.20
N GLN A 459 -27.83 -1.51 -21.14
CA GLN A 459 -27.57 -1.86 -19.74
C GLN A 459 -27.65 -3.37 -19.51
N ARG A 460 -28.77 -4.00 -19.89
CA ARG A 460 -28.98 -5.45 -19.71
C ARG A 460 -27.94 -6.30 -20.45
N LYS A 461 -27.52 -5.90 -21.65
CA LYS A 461 -26.47 -6.59 -22.41
C LYS A 461 -25.11 -6.48 -21.71
N LEU A 462 -24.74 -5.29 -21.24
CA LEU A 462 -23.51 -5.06 -20.47
C LEU A 462 -23.51 -5.83 -19.15
N VAL A 463 -24.61 -5.79 -18.39
CA VAL A 463 -24.79 -6.55 -17.14
C VAL A 463 -24.62 -8.06 -17.39
N ALA A 464 -25.32 -8.61 -18.39
CA ALA A 464 -25.23 -10.04 -18.72
C ALA A 464 -23.81 -10.46 -19.17
N HIS A 465 -23.09 -9.59 -19.87
CA HIS A 465 -21.69 -9.82 -20.21
C HIS A 465 -20.80 -9.79 -18.97
N PHE A 466 -20.87 -8.72 -18.16
CA PHE A 466 -20.05 -8.58 -16.95
C PHE A 466 -20.33 -9.65 -15.91
N GLY A 467 -21.58 -10.12 -15.79
CA GLY A 467 -21.94 -11.22 -14.89
C GLY A 467 -21.22 -12.54 -15.16
N ASN A 468 -20.68 -12.70 -16.37
CA ASN A 468 -19.91 -13.86 -16.83
C ASN A 468 -18.39 -13.61 -16.94
N VAL A 469 -17.91 -12.38 -16.73
CA VAL A 469 -16.51 -11.99 -17.03
C VAL A 469 -15.81 -11.25 -15.89
N LEU A 470 -16.52 -10.50 -15.04
CA LEU A 470 -15.92 -9.82 -13.89
C LEU A 470 -15.51 -10.82 -12.80
N VAL A 471 -14.24 -10.72 -12.37
CA VAL A 471 -13.63 -11.56 -11.33
C VAL A 471 -13.30 -10.75 -10.08
N ASP A 472 -13.01 -9.45 -10.20
CA ASP A 472 -12.93 -8.57 -9.02
C ASP A 472 -13.55 -7.20 -9.29
N VAL A 473 -14.33 -6.77 -8.30
CA VAL A 473 -15.13 -5.55 -8.28
C VAL A 473 -14.75 -4.74 -7.05
N ARG A 474 -14.48 -3.44 -7.25
CA ARG A 474 -14.18 -2.50 -6.17
C ARG A 474 -15.14 -1.32 -6.22
N LEU A 475 -15.71 -1.00 -5.07
CA LEU A 475 -16.79 -0.04 -4.93
C LEU A 475 -16.44 0.87 -3.77
N ASP A 476 -16.45 2.17 -4.03
CA ASP A 476 -16.27 3.21 -3.04
C ASP A 476 -17.47 4.15 -3.00
N SER A 477 -17.79 4.67 -1.82
CA SER A 477 -18.69 5.81 -1.63
C SER A 477 -17.93 6.92 -0.90
N HIS A 478 -18.25 8.18 -1.18
CA HIS A 478 -17.59 9.29 -0.49
C HIS A 478 -17.85 9.23 1.03
N TYR A 479 -16.84 9.54 1.84
CA TYR A 479 -17.00 9.59 3.29
C TYR A 479 -17.84 10.82 3.69
N HIS A 480 -19.11 10.61 4.06
CA HIS A 480 -19.85 11.62 4.80
C HIS A 480 -19.23 11.79 6.20
N ARG A 481 -19.35 12.97 6.81
CA ARG A 481 -18.53 13.37 7.97
C ARG A 481 -18.88 12.64 9.28
N GLY A 482 -18.41 11.41 9.45
CA GLY A 482 -18.34 10.68 10.72
C GLY A 482 -18.37 9.16 10.55
N CYS A 483 -19.17 8.45 11.36
CA CYS A 483 -19.24 6.98 11.34
C CYS A 483 -20.17 6.45 10.24
N GLU A 484 -20.06 5.14 9.94
CA GLU A 484 -21.02 4.49 9.04
C GLU A 484 -22.31 4.19 9.78
N THR A 485 -23.44 4.65 9.24
CA THR A 485 -24.78 4.30 9.72
C THR A 485 -25.18 2.90 9.26
N PHE A 486 -26.10 2.27 9.99
CA PHE A 486 -26.72 1.01 9.58
C PHE A 486 -27.55 1.17 8.31
N THR A 487 -28.10 2.37 8.07
CA THR A 487 -28.93 2.67 6.90
C THR A 487 -28.80 4.16 6.57
N ASP A 488 -28.81 4.50 5.28
CA ASP A 488 -28.85 5.89 4.84
C ASP A 488 -30.26 6.48 5.07
N GLY A 489 -30.40 7.19 6.19
CA GLY A 489 -31.60 7.91 6.60
C GLY A 489 -31.65 9.38 6.16
N SER A 490 -30.74 9.86 5.31
CA SER A 490 -30.74 11.28 4.94
C SER A 490 -32.01 11.69 4.19
N THR A 491 -32.46 12.90 4.49
CA THR A 491 -33.59 13.57 3.83
C THR A 491 -33.14 14.60 2.80
N LEU A 492 -31.83 14.91 2.71
CA LEU A 492 -31.29 15.83 1.71
C LEU A 492 -31.40 15.24 0.30
N LEU A 493 -31.81 16.06 -0.67
CA LEU A 493 -32.15 15.58 -2.02
C LEU A 493 -30.96 14.91 -2.75
N GLU A 494 -29.74 15.43 -2.58
CA GLU A 494 -28.52 14.83 -3.16
C GLU A 494 -28.28 13.42 -2.61
N ASP A 495 -28.31 13.26 -1.28
CA ASP A 495 -28.13 11.97 -0.61
C ASP A 495 -29.25 10.97 -0.99
N GLN A 496 -30.51 11.44 -1.11
CA GLN A 496 -31.61 10.61 -1.59
C GLN A 496 -31.33 10.07 -3.01
N TYR A 497 -30.78 10.90 -3.89
CA TYR A 497 -30.42 10.49 -5.25
C TYR A 497 -29.23 9.54 -5.26
N GLU A 498 -28.19 9.78 -4.45
CA GLU A 498 -27.09 8.82 -4.26
C GLU A 498 -27.63 7.46 -3.80
N ARG A 499 -28.46 7.44 -2.75
CA ARG A 499 -29.11 6.23 -2.22
C ARG A 499 -29.89 5.48 -3.29
N ILE A 500 -30.63 6.18 -4.16
CA ILE A 500 -31.30 5.56 -5.31
C ILE A 500 -30.27 4.90 -6.24
N ARG A 501 -29.19 5.59 -6.63
CA ARG A 501 -28.15 5.06 -7.53
C ARG A 501 -27.42 3.84 -6.95
N ARG A 502 -27.04 3.87 -5.67
CA ARG A 502 -26.39 2.75 -4.97
C ARG A 502 -27.32 1.54 -4.87
N ARG A 503 -28.61 1.76 -4.57
CA ARG A 503 -29.63 0.69 -4.52
C ARG A 503 -29.94 0.09 -5.90
N ARG A 504 -29.99 0.92 -6.96
CA ARG A 504 -30.07 0.44 -8.35
C ARG A 504 -28.90 -0.48 -8.68
N PHE A 505 -27.66 -0.13 -8.32
CA PHE A 505 -26.51 -1.01 -8.53
C PHE A 505 -26.68 -2.39 -7.86
N ILE A 506 -27.14 -2.42 -6.61
CA ILE A 506 -27.33 -3.68 -5.87
C ILE A 506 -28.36 -4.59 -6.57
N SER A 507 -29.50 -4.04 -6.99
CA SER A 507 -30.59 -4.81 -7.60
C SER A 507 -30.45 -5.07 -9.11
N GLU A 508 -29.87 -4.14 -9.88
CA GLU A 508 -29.81 -4.19 -11.35
C GLU A 508 -28.45 -4.67 -11.89
N PHE A 509 -27.38 -4.66 -11.07
CA PHE A 509 -26.03 -5.08 -11.48
C PHE A 509 -25.50 -6.23 -10.62
N ALA A 510 -25.33 -6.02 -9.31
CA ALA A 510 -24.66 -6.97 -8.42
C ALA A 510 -25.37 -8.33 -8.36
N ALA A 511 -26.71 -8.33 -8.39
CA ALA A 511 -27.54 -9.53 -8.38
C ALA A 511 -27.33 -10.49 -9.57
N TYR A 512 -26.71 -10.02 -10.66
CA TYR A 512 -26.45 -10.80 -11.87
C TYR A 512 -25.00 -11.26 -12.01
N LEU A 513 -24.14 -10.99 -11.01
CA LEU A 513 -22.72 -11.37 -11.08
C LEU A 513 -22.50 -12.79 -10.54
N THR A 514 -21.92 -13.66 -11.38
CA THR A 514 -21.72 -15.10 -11.08
C THR A 514 -20.25 -15.53 -11.03
N LYS A 515 -19.32 -14.65 -11.40
CA LYS A 515 -17.88 -14.94 -11.54
C LYS A 515 -16.97 -14.15 -10.60
N VAL A 516 -17.51 -13.31 -9.73
CA VAL A 516 -16.70 -12.50 -8.83
C VAL A 516 -16.04 -13.41 -7.79
N GLU A 517 -14.72 -13.38 -7.72
CA GLU A 517 -13.91 -14.09 -6.73
C GLU A 517 -13.40 -13.13 -5.64
N SER A 518 -13.36 -11.83 -5.89
CA SER A 518 -12.86 -10.85 -4.94
C SER A 518 -13.67 -9.55 -4.98
N ILE A 519 -14.10 -9.08 -3.83
CA ILE A 519 -14.81 -7.80 -3.71
C ILE A 519 -14.19 -6.90 -2.66
N LYS A 520 -14.14 -5.60 -2.98
CA LYS A 520 -13.76 -4.55 -2.06
C LYS A 520 -14.84 -3.48 -1.96
N LEU A 521 -15.38 -3.30 -0.75
CA LEU A 521 -16.30 -2.23 -0.39
C LEU A 521 -15.55 -1.26 0.53
N GLU A 522 -15.45 0.01 0.14
CA GLU A 522 -14.78 1.04 0.94
C GLU A 522 -15.57 2.36 1.01
N GLY A 523 -15.23 3.21 1.99
CA GLY A 523 -15.88 4.51 2.13
C GLY A 523 -17.29 4.46 2.71
N GLY A 524 -18.03 5.56 2.59
CA GLY A 524 -19.30 5.80 3.27
C GLY A 524 -20.50 5.03 2.70
N ILE A 525 -20.36 3.72 2.48
CA ILE A 525 -21.46 2.84 2.09
C ILE A 525 -22.18 2.40 3.37
N ALA A 526 -23.51 2.57 3.44
CA ALA A 526 -24.30 2.17 4.60
C ALA A 526 -24.22 0.65 4.86
N ARG A 527 -24.37 0.22 6.12
CA ARG A 527 -24.17 -1.19 6.48
C ARG A 527 -25.22 -2.12 5.86
N ASP A 528 -26.49 -1.70 5.79
CA ASP A 528 -27.55 -2.43 5.09
C ASP A 528 -27.21 -2.61 3.60
N GLU A 529 -26.74 -1.56 2.93
CA GLU A 529 -26.30 -1.63 1.53
C GLU A 529 -25.11 -2.60 1.36
N LYS A 530 -24.12 -2.60 2.26
CA LYS A 530 -23.03 -3.62 2.25
C LYS A 530 -23.57 -5.04 2.42
N ARG A 531 -24.57 -5.23 3.29
CA ARG A 531 -25.23 -6.53 3.53
C ARG A 531 -25.98 -7.00 2.28
N GLU A 532 -26.84 -6.16 1.73
CA GLU A 532 -27.63 -6.49 0.54
C GLU A 532 -26.75 -6.73 -0.69
N LEU A 533 -25.61 -6.04 -0.81
CA LEU A 533 -24.64 -6.28 -1.87
C LEU A 533 -24.00 -7.67 -1.77
N LEU A 534 -23.58 -8.10 -0.57
CA LEU A 534 -23.04 -9.46 -0.38
C LEU A 534 -24.11 -10.56 -0.53
N ARG A 535 -25.38 -10.27 -0.23
CA ARG A 535 -26.52 -11.16 -0.56
C ARG A 535 -26.79 -11.23 -2.06
N ALA A 536 -26.71 -10.10 -2.77
CA ALA A 536 -26.89 -10.04 -4.22
C ALA A 536 -25.87 -10.95 -4.92
N LEU A 537 -24.62 -10.95 -4.44
CA LEU A 537 -23.53 -11.78 -4.93
C LEU A 537 -23.59 -13.27 -4.55
N HIS A 538 -24.70 -13.80 -4.04
CA HIS A 538 -24.85 -15.22 -3.64
C HIS A 538 -24.41 -16.27 -4.69
N GLN A 539 -24.43 -15.93 -5.99
CA GLN A 539 -23.99 -16.83 -7.08
C GLN A 539 -22.49 -16.73 -7.40
N SER A 540 -21.81 -15.71 -6.87
CA SER A 540 -20.39 -15.45 -7.10
C SER A 540 -19.51 -16.20 -6.08
N PRO A 541 -18.46 -16.93 -6.51
CA PRO A 541 -17.61 -17.72 -5.63
C PRO A 541 -16.58 -16.86 -4.89
N LEU A 542 -17.03 -15.95 -4.01
CA LEU A 542 -16.16 -15.00 -3.32
C LEU A 542 -15.08 -15.72 -2.50
N GLN A 543 -13.83 -15.62 -2.94
CA GLN A 543 -12.62 -16.05 -2.23
C GLN A 543 -12.04 -14.93 -1.36
N LYS A 544 -12.33 -13.67 -1.67
CA LYS A 544 -11.82 -12.50 -0.97
C LYS A 544 -12.89 -11.45 -0.74
N ILE A 545 -13.07 -11.04 0.51
CA ILE A 545 -14.00 -9.97 0.89
C ILE A 545 -13.24 -8.92 1.69
N VAL A 546 -13.23 -7.69 1.20
CA VAL A 546 -12.57 -6.55 1.82
C VAL A 546 -13.59 -5.48 2.14
N LEU A 547 -13.81 -5.24 3.44
CA LEU A 547 -14.66 -4.17 3.97
C LEU A 547 -13.75 -3.14 4.66
N ILE A 548 -13.81 -1.88 4.23
CA ILE A 548 -13.05 -0.77 4.83
C ILE A 548 -14.00 0.39 5.10
N GLY A 549 -14.34 0.63 6.36
CA GLY A 549 -15.27 1.66 6.76
C GLY A 549 -14.68 2.76 7.63
N ALA A 550 -15.53 3.74 7.97
CA ALA A 550 -15.23 4.72 9.02
C ALA A 550 -15.32 4.07 10.42
N SER A 551 -16.39 3.29 10.64
CA SER A 551 -16.59 2.39 11.77
C SER A 551 -16.31 0.93 11.40
N PHE A 552 -16.24 0.05 12.40
CA PHE A 552 -15.94 -1.37 12.21
C PHE A 552 -17.07 -2.05 11.41
N PRO A 553 -16.77 -2.65 10.24
CA PRO A 553 -17.80 -2.86 9.23
C PRO A 553 -18.78 -4.00 9.52
N VAL A 554 -18.56 -4.82 10.57
CA VAL A 554 -19.42 -5.99 10.90
C VAL A 554 -20.33 -5.80 12.11
N GLY A 555 -20.14 -4.71 12.87
CA GLY A 555 -20.86 -4.44 14.12
C GLY A 555 -20.11 -3.42 14.98
N ASN A 556 -20.82 -2.60 15.74
CA ASN A 556 -20.25 -1.71 16.74
C ASN A 556 -20.11 -2.46 18.07
N THR A 557 -18.88 -2.65 18.54
CA THR A 557 -18.61 -3.31 19.83
C THR A 557 -18.68 -2.39 21.04
N TRP A 558 -18.89 -1.07 20.88
CA TRP A 558 -18.77 -0.09 21.98
C TRP A 558 -20.11 0.48 22.47
N GLY A 559 -21.24 -0.09 22.04
CA GLY A 559 -22.56 0.42 22.40
C GLY A 559 -22.89 1.78 21.77
N ASN A 560 -24.06 2.32 22.12
CA ASN A 560 -24.51 3.64 21.67
C ASN A 560 -23.44 4.70 21.96
N ARG A 561 -23.07 5.52 20.97
CA ARG A 561 -22.09 6.61 21.10
C ARG A 561 -20.75 6.23 21.76
N GLY A 562 -20.37 4.95 21.71
CA GLY A 562 -19.16 4.45 22.35
C GLY A 562 -19.20 4.37 23.88
N GLU A 563 -20.39 4.29 24.50
CA GLU A 563 -20.57 4.20 25.96
C GLU A 563 -19.74 3.07 26.60
N ASP A 564 -19.74 1.84 26.05
CA ASP A 564 -18.96 0.72 26.62
C ASP A 564 -17.44 0.96 26.55
N LEU A 565 -16.96 1.83 25.64
CA LEU A 565 -15.53 2.19 25.57
C LEU A 565 -15.15 3.20 26.66
N LYS A 566 -16.07 4.09 27.07
CA LYS A 566 -15.84 5.07 28.15
C LYS A 566 -15.63 4.39 29.50
N ASP A 567 -16.25 3.22 29.72
CA ASP A 567 -16.04 2.41 30.92
C ASP A 567 -14.64 1.78 30.98
N VAL A 568 -13.98 1.57 29.83
CA VAL A 568 -12.63 1.01 29.71
C VAL A 568 -11.56 2.10 29.66
N GLU A 569 -11.81 3.18 28.91
CA GLU A 569 -11.00 4.38 28.87
C GLU A 569 -11.71 5.52 29.61
N MET A 570 -11.35 5.71 30.89
CA MET A 570 -11.75 6.88 31.69
C MET A 570 -11.10 8.18 31.17
N VAL A 571 -11.49 8.58 29.95
CA VAL A 571 -10.99 9.72 29.19
C VAL A 571 -12.18 10.57 28.77
N GLU A 572 -12.03 11.89 28.84
CA GLU A 572 -13.07 12.86 28.48
C GLU A 572 -13.45 12.78 26.99
N GLU A 573 -14.59 13.40 26.62
CA GLU A 573 -15.31 13.21 25.35
C GLU A 573 -14.59 13.71 24.07
N GLU A 574 -13.29 13.97 24.12
CA GLU A 574 -12.52 14.66 23.06
C GLU A 574 -12.39 13.90 21.73
N THR A 575 -12.74 12.59 21.68
CA THR A 575 -12.74 11.85 20.41
C THR A 575 -14.08 11.95 19.68
N GLY A 576 -14.17 12.89 18.74
CA GLY A 576 -15.29 13.04 17.79
C GLY A 576 -15.54 11.82 16.86
N LEU A 577 -14.84 10.71 17.08
CA LEU A 577 -15.07 9.39 16.50
C LEU A 577 -16.36 8.73 17.04
N ASN A 578 -16.68 8.95 18.32
CA ASN A 578 -17.69 8.17 19.03
C ASN A 578 -19.13 8.71 18.82
N VAL A 579 -19.28 10.01 18.53
CA VAL A 579 -20.56 10.75 18.54
C VAL A 579 -21.64 10.20 17.60
N GLN A 580 -21.26 9.42 16.57
CA GLN A 580 -22.16 8.86 15.55
C GLN A 580 -22.18 7.32 15.53
N LEU A 581 -21.70 6.64 16.58
CA LEU A 581 -21.83 5.19 16.67
C LEU A 581 -23.25 4.80 17.10
N GLU A 582 -23.94 4.06 16.23
CA GLU A 582 -25.30 3.54 16.46
C GLU A 582 -25.27 2.25 17.31
N GLU A 583 -26.29 2.04 18.15
CA GLU A 583 -26.40 0.87 19.05
C GLU A 583 -26.82 -0.40 18.31
N GLU A 584 -26.17 -1.53 18.56
CA GLU A 584 -26.62 -2.83 18.02
C GLU A 584 -27.85 -3.35 18.79
N ASP A 585 -28.79 -4.03 18.12
CA ASP A 585 -29.86 -4.78 18.80
C ASP A 585 -29.28 -6.01 19.50
N ASN A 586 -28.76 -5.79 20.70
CA ASN A 586 -28.13 -6.78 21.54
C ASN A 586 -29.03 -8.00 21.78
N ARG A 587 -30.35 -7.82 21.91
CA ARG A 587 -31.31 -8.92 22.16
C ARG A 587 -31.52 -9.77 20.91
N ALA A 588 -31.67 -9.15 19.75
CA ALA A 588 -31.79 -9.88 18.48
C ALA A 588 -30.49 -10.61 18.13
N ILE A 589 -29.33 -9.97 18.32
CA ILE A 589 -28.03 -10.59 18.07
C ILE A 589 -27.82 -11.78 19.02
N LEU A 590 -28.01 -11.61 20.33
CA LEU A 590 -27.82 -12.70 21.31
C LEU A 590 -28.77 -13.88 21.09
N SER A 591 -30.00 -13.64 20.63
CA SER A 591 -30.97 -14.71 20.34
C SER A 591 -30.75 -15.41 19.00
N THR A 592 -29.96 -14.85 18.07
CA THR A 592 -29.85 -15.37 16.69
C THR A 592 -28.43 -15.68 16.21
N TYR A 593 -27.36 -15.21 16.87
CA TYR A 593 -25.98 -15.41 16.40
C TYR A 593 -25.53 -16.89 16.37
N LEU A 594 -26.21 -17.76 17.12
CA LEU A 594 -25.97 -19.21 17.17
C LEU A 594 -26.72 -19.99 16.08
N ASN A 595 -27.64 -19.34 15.35
CA ASN A 595 -28.46 -20.00 14.33
C ASN A 595 -27.60 -20.55 13.19
N ASP A 596 -28.14 -21.54 12.49
CA ASP A 596 -27.44 -22.11 11.35
C ASP A 596 -27.34 -21.11 10.20
N ASN A 597 -26.10 -20.90 9.75
CA ASN A 597 -25.74 -20.06 8.62
C ASN A 597 -26.09 -20.76 7.29
N THR A 598 -27.34 -21.21 7.10
CA THR A 598 -27.79 -21.90 5.89
C THR A 598 -28.72 -21.02 5.06
N VAL A 599 -28.40 -20.92 3.77
CA VAL A 599 -29.24 -20.27 2.76
C VAL A 599 -30.08 -21.34 2.06
N PRO A 600 -31.39 -21.12 1.81
CA PRO A 600 -32.22 -22.05 1.05
C PRO A 600 -31.63 -22.37 -0.33
N ALA A 601 -31.77 -23.62 -0.79
CA ALA A 601 -31.21 -24.05 -2.08
C ALA A 601 -31.84 -23.36 -3.30
N ASP A 602 -33.07 -22.85 -3.13
CA ASP A 602 -33.87 -22.08 -4.08
C ASP A 602 -33.82 -20.56 -3.83
N PHE A 603 -32.85 -20.08 -3.03
CA PHE A 603 -32.73 -18.67 -2.69
C PHE A 603 -32.68 -17.77 -3.92
N THR A 604 -33.69 -16.89 -4.01
CA THR A 604 -33.76 -15.83 -5.00
C THR A 604 -33.50 -14.49 -4.32
N PHE A 605 -32.50 -13.75 -4.77
CA PHE A 605 -32.18 -12.45 -4.19
C PHE A 605 -33.33 -11.46 -4.36
N THR A 606 -33.85 -10.96 -3.24
CA THR A 606 -34.75 -9.81 -3.17
C THR A 606 -34.14 -8.81 -2.18
N PRO A 607 -33.87 -7.55 -2.58
CA PRO A 607 -33.22 -6.58 -1.72
C PRO A 607 -34.14 -6.17 -0.56
N GLN A 608 -33.59 -6.16 0.65
CA GLN A 608 -34.27 -5.72 1.86
C GLN A 608 -33.39 -4.67 2.55
N TYR A 609 -33.72 -3.40 2.38
CA TYR A 609 -32.98 -2.29 2.99
C TYR A 609 -33.47 -2.01 4.42
N GLY A 610 -32.63 -1.35 5.23
CA GLY A 610 -32.84 -1.22 6.67
C GLY A 610 -32.13 -2.30 7.49
N TRP A 611 -32.06 -2.09 8.80
CA TRP A 611 -31.47 -3.03 9.76
C TRP A 611 -32.53 -3.51 10.78
N PRO A 612 -33.42 -4.45 10.40
CA PRO A 612 -34.40 -5.02 11.34
C PRO A 612 -33.68 -5.86 12.42
N PRO A 613 -34.35 -6.17 13.54
CA PRO A 613 -33.88 -7.15 14.53
C PRO A 613 -33.48 -8.47 13.86
N SER A 614 -32.18 -8.71 13.70
CA SER A 614 -31.64 -9.76 12.83
C SER A 614 -30.22 -10.20 13.24
N PRO A 615 -29.71 -11.32 12.70
CA PRO A 615 -28.36 -11.79 13.00
C PRO A 615 -27.27 -10.75 12.65
N PRO A 616 -26.12 -10.78 13.32
CA PRO A 616 -25.03 -9.84 13.09
C PRO A 616 -24.49 -9.96 11.65
N PHE A 617 -23.97 -8.89 11.05
CA PHE A 617 -23.63 -8.88 9.61
C PHE A 617 -22.70 -10.04 9.19
N LEU A 618 -21.76 -10.44 10.04
CA LEU A 618 -20.87 -11.57 9.76
C LEU A 618 -21.61 -12.90 9.56
N HIS A 619 -22.81 -13.09 10.14
CA HIS A 619 -23.71 -14.22 9.86
C HIS A 619 -24.11 -14.22 8.38
N THR A 620 -24.54 -13.08 7.81
CA THR A 620 -24.87 -12.99 6.38
C THR A 620 -23.68 -13.33 5.48
N ILE A 621 -22.47 -12.86 5.84
CA ILE A 621 -21.25 -13.20 5.09
C ILE A 621 -20.98 -14.71 5.18
N ALA A 622 -21.11 -15.31 6.37
CA ALA A 622 -20.89 -16.73 6.56
C ALA A 622 -21.90 -17.58 5.79
N ALA A 623 -23.19 -17.23 5.88
CA ALA A 623 -24.29 -17.98 5.28
C ALA A 623 -24.20 -18.07 3.74
N HIS A 624 -23.81 -16.98 3.08
CA HIS A 624 -23.64 -16.97 1.62
C HIS A 624 -22.23 -17.41 1.16
N HIS A 625 -21.16 -17.13 1.92
CA HIS A 625 -19.77 -17.15 1.38
C HIS A 625 -18.72 -17.91 2.21
N ALA A 626 -19.04 -18.47 3.39
CA ALA A 626 -18.03 -19.16 4.22
C ALA A 626 -17.35 -20.36 3.54
N SER A 627 -18.02 -20.98 2.57
CA SER A 627 -17.54 -22.16 1.84
C SER A 627 -16.45 -21.84 0.81
N THR A 628 -16.28 -20.58 0.41
CA THR A 628 -15.33 -20.13 -0.64
C THR A 628 -14.26 -19.17 -0.12
N VAL A 629 -14.57 -18.33 0.87
CA VAL A 629 -13.68 -17.27 1.36
C VAL A 629 -12.37 -17.81 1.96
N LYS A 630 -11.25 -17.26 1.47
CA LYS A 630 -9.86 -17.48 1.91
C LYS A 630 -9.26 -16.22 2.55
N GLU A 631 -9.65 -15.03 2.10
CA GLU A 631 -9.20 -13.76 2.69
C GLU A 631 -10.41 -12.92 3.12
N LEU A 632 -10.46 -12.55 4.40
CA LEU A 632 -11.44 -11.61 4.94
C LEU A 632 -10.71 -10.41 5.54
N LYS A 633 -11.09 -9.21 5.13
CA LYS A 633 -10.55 -7.95 5.68
C LYS A 633 -11.68 -7.08 6.22
N LEU A 634 -11.60 -6.74 7.50
CA LEU A 634 -12.57 -5.98 8.28
C LEU A 634 -11.84 -4.79 8.91
N CYS A 635 -11.84 -3.63 8.24
CA CYS A 635 -11.14 -2.45 8.73
C CYS A 635 -12.08 -1.27 8.97
N GLY A 636 -11.82 -0.54 10.05
CA GLY A 636 -12.62 0.56 10.57
C GLY A 636 -12.44 0.55 12.09
N TYR A 637 -12.01 1.67 12.68
CA TYR A 637 -11.53 1.68 14.07
C TYR A 637 -12.62 2.01 15.08
N ALA A 638 -13.57 2.89 14.73
CA ALA A 638 -14.68 3.24 15.60
C ALA A 638 -15.61 2.03 15.76
N GLY A 639 -15.88 1.59 17.00
CA GLY A 639 -16.68 0.39 17.28
C GLY A 639 -15.95 -0.94 17.02
N ALA A 640 -14.61 -0.96 16.96
CA ALA A 640 -13.81 -2.17 16.73
C ALA A 640 -13.50 -2.94 18.04
N PRO A 641 -13.36 -4.28 18.01
CA PRO A 641 -13.06 -5.09 19.19
C PRO A 641 -11.88 -4.55 19.99
N ILE A 642 -12.06 -4.40 21.30
CA ILE A 642 -11.05 -3.91 22.23
C ILE A 642 -10.10 -5.06 22.58
N LEU A 643 -8.80 -4.86 22.37
CA LEU A 643 -7.78 -5.89 22.57
C LEU A 643 -7.63 -6.24 24.06
N SER A 644 -7.96 -7.48 24.39
CA SER A 644 -7.97 -8.09 25.74
C SER A 644 -9.06 -7.65 26.70
N ASP A 645 -9.89 -6.68 26.33
CA ASP A 645 -11.03 -6.19 27.12
C ASP A 645 -12.34 -6.30 26.29
N PRO A 646 -12.73 -7.50 25.81
CA PRO A 646 -13.85 -7.66 24.89
C PRO A 646 -15.20 -7.39 25.57
N THR A 647 -15.98 -6.47 25.00
CA THR A 647 -17.36 -6.19 25.44
C THR A 647 -18.29 -7.39 25.21
N PRO A 648 -19.42 -7.52 25.94
CA PRO A 648 -20.33 -8.67 25.83
C PRO A 648 -20.81 -8.99 24.41
N ILE A 649 -20.98 -7.96 23.56
CA ILE A 649 -21.43 -8.09 22.16
C ILE A 649 -20.32 -8.53 21.19
N THR A 650 -19.05 -8.41 21.58
CA THR A 650 -17.89 -8.80 20.74
C THR A 650 -17.93 -10.28 20.35
N ARG A 651 -18.30 -11.16 21.30
CA ARG A 651 -18.39 -12.61 21.05
C ARG A 651 -19.47 -12.97 20.02
N PRO A 652 -20.74 -12.54 20.15
CA PRO A 652 -21.76 -12.72 19.13
C PRO A 652 -21.38 -12.19 17.74
N LEU A 653 -20.77 -11.00 17.66
CA LEU A 653 -20.37 -10.38 16.39
C LEU A 653 -19.30 -11.20 15.64
N LEU A 654 -18.29 -11.72 16.35
CA LEU A 654 -17.18 -12.47 15.74
C LEU A 654 -17.42 -13.98 15.61
N TYR A 655 -18.42 -14.54 16.30
CA TYR A 655 -18.71 -15.98 16.37
C TYR A 655 -18.68 -16.70 15.01
N ASN A 656 -19.21 -16.05 13.97
CA ASN A 656 -19.39 -16.64 12.66
C ASN A 656 -18.08 -16.86 11.87
N LEU A 657 -16.94 -16.32 12.33
CA LEU A 657 -15.60 -16.65 11.80
C LEU A 657 -15.31 -18.17 11.83
N ARG A 658 -15.98 -18.94 12.71
CA ARG A 658 -15.76 -20.38 12.87
C ARG A 658 -16.16 -21.21 11.64
N HIS A 659 -17.05 -20.68 10.81
CA HIS A 659 -17.58 -21.37 9.62
C HIS A 659 -16.64 -21.27 8.41
N PHE A 660 -15.70 -20.32 8.40
CA PHE A 660 -14.78 -20.08 7.30
C PHE A 660 -13.63 -21.10 7.28
N HIS A 661 -13.93 -22.36 6.94
CA HIS A 661 -12.95 -23.46 6.92
C HIS A 661 -11.78 -23.23 5.93
N LYS A 662 -12.01 -22.45 4.87
CA LYS A 662 -10.98 -22.10 3.87
C LYS A 662 -10.19 -20.83 4.20
N LEU A 663 -10.48 -20.15 5.31
CA LEU A 663 -9.78 -18.91 5.68
C LEU A 663 -8.28 -19.16 5.83
N GLU A 664 -7.49 -18.39 5.10
CA GLU A 664 -6.02 -18.37 5.12
C GLU A 664 -5.51 -17.06 5.72
N THR A 665 -6.21 -15.95 5.46
CA THR A 665 -5.87 -14.62 5.98
C THR A 665 -7.09 -13.90 6.53
N LEU A 666 -6.98 -13.39 7.77
CA LEU A 666 -7.89 -12.44 8.39
C LEU A 666 -7.14 -11.13 8.62
N ILE A 667 -7.72 -10.00 8.20
CA ILE A 667 -7.21 -8.67 8.52
C ILE A 667 -8.31 -7.95 9.30
N ILE A 668 -8.01 -7.48 10.51
CA ILE A 668 -9.02 -6.96 11.45
C ILE A 668 -8.49 -5.71 12.15
N SER A 669 -9.29 -4.63 12.16
CA SER A 669 -9.05 -3.49 13.06
C SER A 669 -9.34 -3.90 14.50
N MET A 670 -8.47 -3.53 15.43
CA MET A 670 -8.68 -3.71 16.87
C MET A 670 -8.38 -2.40 17.59
N TRP A 671 -9.15 -2.08 18.63
CA TRP A 671 -8.83 -0.96 19.52
C TRP A 671 -7.75 -1.39 20.50
N LEU A 672 -6.65 -0.65 20.56
CA LEU A 672 -5.59 -0.85 21.54
C LEU A 672 -5.64 0.30 22.53
N SER A 673 -6.09 0.03 23.75
CA SER A 673 -6.07 1.08 24.77
C SER A 673 -4.64 1.44 25.16
N THR A 674 -4.32 2.73 25.01
CA THR A 674 -3.01 3.32 25.31
C THR A 674 -3.00 4.08 26.65
N VAL A 675 -4.10 4.02 27.40
CA VAL A 675 -4.25 4.71 28.68
C VAL A 675 -3.42 4.02 29.78
N HIS A 676 -2.61 4.81 30.48
CA HIS A 676 -1.86 4.40 31.66
C HIS A 676 -1.91 5.51 32.72
N GLU A 677 -2.29 5.15 33.95
CA GLU A 677 -2.38 6.07 35.11
C GLU A 677 -3.15 7.39 34.82
N GLY A 678 -4.11 7.35 33.88
CA GLY A 678 -4.99 8.46 33.49
C GLY A 678 -4.65 9.13 32.15
N GLU A 679 -3.47 8.88 31.59
CA GLU A 679 -2.97 9.56 30.38
C GLU A 679 -2.79 8.62 29.19
N ARG A 680 -2.96 9.12 27.95
CA ARG A 680 -2.67 8.37 26.72
C ARG A 680 -1.19 8.42 26.36
N GLN A 681 -0.56 7.24 26.30
CA GLN A 681 0.89 7.07 26.10
C GLN A 681 1.26 6.64 24.67
N ASP A 682 0.52 7.13 23.67
CA ASP A 682 0.69 6.75 22.25
C ASP A 682 2.13 6.91 21.77
N LYS A 683 2.79 8.03 22.12
CA LYS A 683 4.13 8.37 21.63
C LYS A 683 5.18 7.38 22.15
N GLU A 684 5.09 7.04 23.43
CA GLU A 684 6.01 6.17 24.15
C GLU A 684 5.87 4.72 23.66
N ILE A 685 4.64 4.28 23.37
CA ILE A 685 4.34 3.00 22.72
C ILE A 685 4.95 2.95 21.31
N ILE A 686 4.68 3.97 20.49
CA ILE A 686 5.18 4.08 19.11
C ILE A 686 6.71 4.12 19.06
N ALA A 687 7.33 4.93 19.93
CA ALA A 687 8.79 5.00 20.07
C ALA A 687 9.38 3.64 20.42
N SER A 688 8.81 2.91 21.38
CA SER A 688 9.22 1.55 21.73
C SER A 688 9.18 0.58 20.53
N TRP A 689 8.16 0.68 19.67
CA TRP A 689 8.07 -0.11 18.44
C TRP A 689 9.06 0.31 17.35
N LEU A 690 9.47 1.57 17.29
CA LEU A 690 10.51 2.06 16.37
C LEU A 690 11.90 1.63 16.87
N ASP A 691 12.18 1.82 18.16
CA ASP A 691 13.47 1.49 18.79
C ASP A 691 13.79 0.00 18.69
N THR A 692 12.81 -0.88 18.94
CA THR A 692 12.99 -2.34 18.82
C THR A 692 13.34 -2.80 17.39
N ARG A 693 13.13 -1.95 16.37
CA ARG A 693 13.52 -2.20 14.98
C ARG A 693 14.82 -1.48 14.56
N SER A 694 15.35 -0.60 15.41
CA SER A 694 16.55 0.18 15.08
C SER A 694 17.82 -0.70 15.10
N PRO A 695 18.66 -0.66 14.03
CA PRO A 695 19.95 -1.35 14.02
C PRO A 695 20.90 -0.92 15.13
N SER A 696 20.79 0.31 15.64
CA SER A 696 21.61 0.81 16.76
C SER A 696 21.10 0.37 18.13
N SER A 697 19.82 0.00 18.26
CA SER A 697 19.23 -0.49 19.52
C SER A 697 19.40 -2.00 19.70
N THR A 698 19.29 -2.75 18.59
CA THR A 698 19.56 -4.20 18.55
C THR A 698 21.01 -4.58 18.87
N ALA A 699 21.94 -3.62 18.85
CA ALA A 699 23.33 -3.82 19.26
C ALA A 699 23.54 -3.97 20.78
N LEU A 700 22.55 -3.64 21.63
CA LEU A 700 22.73 -3.53 23.08
C LEU A 700 21.88 -4.48 23.94
N ILE A 701 20.97 -5.28 23.36
CA ILE A 701 20.04 -6.12 24.13
C ILE A 701 19.99 -7.57 23.60
N PHE A 702 21.03 -8.35 23.91
CA PHE A 702 20.91 -9.82 23.95
C PHE A 702 20.22 -10.22 25.26
N VAL A 703 18.89 -10.32 25.24
CA VAL A 703 18.13 -11.01 26.30
C VAL A 703 17.65 -12.34 25.75
N THR A 704 18.40 -13.39 26.05
CA THR A 704 17.96 -14.76 25.84
C THR A 704 16.70 -15.00 26.68
N PRO A 705 15.54 -15.35 26.10
CA PRO A 705 14.39 -15.76 26.90
C PRO A 705 14.75 -17.04 27.66
N PRO A 706 14.42 -17.17 28.95
CA PRO A 706 14.69 -18.39 29.69
C PRO A 706 13.91 -19.54 29.08
N SER A 707 14.62 -20.52 28.54
CA SER A 707 14.05 -21.80 28.15
C SER A 707 13.55 -22.53 29.39
N THR A 708 12.23 -22.81 29.41
CA THR A 708 11.45 -23.40 30.52
C THR A 708 11.29 -22.51 31.77
N PRO A 709 10.09 -22.46 32.40
CA PRO A 709 9.96 -21.90 33.73
C PRO A 709 10.77 -22.75 34.72
N THR A 710 11.72 -22.13 35.40
CA THR A 710 12.44 -22.77 36.51
C THR A 710 11.41 -23.22 37.56
N PRO A 711 11.46 -24.48 38.05
CA PRO A 711 10.59 -24.90 39.14
C PRO A 711 10.76 -23.96 40.34
N LEU A 712 9.65 -23.59 40.98
CA LEU A 712 9.70 -22.87 42.25
C LEU A 712 10.55 -23.69 43.24
N PRO A 713 11.56 -23.08 43.90
CA PRO A 713 12.28 -23.79 44.95
C PRO A 713 11.29 -24.14 46.06
N LEU A 714 11.27 -25.42 46.44
CA LEU A 714 10.50 -25.95 47.56
C LEU A 714 11.06 -25.38 48.87
N VAL A 715 10.64 -24.17 49.23
CA VAL A 715 10.89 -23.61 50.56
C VAL A 715 9.96 -24.31 51.53
N ALA A 716 10.53 -25.08 52.46
CA ALA A 716 9.76 -25.74 53.52
C ALA A 716 9.05 -24.69 54.40
N PRO A 717 7.82 -24.94 54.92
CA PRO A 717 7.01 -23.91 55.58
C PRO A 717 7.52 -23.37 56.94
N THR A 718 8.77 -23.64 57.33
CA THR A 718 9.27 -23.43 58.70
C THR A 718 10.64 -22.77 58.81
N THR A 719 11.28 -22.36 57.70
CA THR A 719 12.57 -21.63 57.74
C THR A 719 12.42 -20.18 57.31
N ILE A 720 12.37 -19.27 58.29
CA ILE A 720 12.53 -17.82 58.06
C ILE A 720 14.02 -17.55 57.77
N PRO A 721 14.38 -16.97 56.61
CA PRO A 721 15.76 -16.53 56.36
C PRO A 721 16.02 -15.26 57.18
N GLY A 722 16.62 -15.44 58.36
CA GLY A 722 17.11 -14.32 59.16
C GLY A 722 18.34 -13.70 58.51
N ASN A 723 18.17 -12.58 57.78
CA ASN A 723 19.17 -11.52 57.67
C ASN A 723 18.54 -10.25 57.07
N LEU A 724 18.39 -9.22 57.89
CA LEU A 724 18.06 -7.86 57.47
C LEU A 724 19.28 -7.26 56.75
N SER A 725 19.30 -7.34 55.42
CA SER A 725 20.31 -6.63 54.63
C SER A 725 20.05 -5.12 54.71
N PRO A 726 20.98 -4.29 55.21
CA PRO A 726 20.75 -2.87 55.34
C PRO A 726 20.80 -2.16 53.97
N ALA A 727 19.87 -1.24 53.75
CA ALA A 727 19.83 -0.34 52.61
C ALA A 727 19.67 -1.00 51.21
N ALA A 728 18.69 -1.89 51.06
CA ALA A 728 17.98 -1.96 49.78
C ALA A 728 17.28 -0.61 49.55
N ARG A 729 17.89 0.28 48.75
CA ARG A 729 17.22 1.52 48.29
C ARG A 729 15.89 1.13 47.65
N PRO A 730 14.79 1.88 47.87
CA PRO A 730 13.57 1.69 47.10
C PRO A 730 13.91 1.80 45.62
N GLN A 731 13.92 0.68 44.91
CA GLN A 731 14.12 0.68 43.48
C GLN A 731 12.79 1.17 42.91
N GLU A 732 12.77 2.40 42.39
CA GLU A 732 11.57 2.97 41.78
C GLU A 732 11.10 2.04 40.67
N PHE A 733 10.03 1.31 40.95
CA PHE A 733 9.49 0.33 40.04
C PHE A 733 8.77 1.08 38.94
N ASN A 734 9.45 1.31 37.82
CA ASN A 734 8.89 1.96 36.65
C ASN A 734 7.78 1.09 36.03
N ARG A 735 6.56 1.28 36.54
CA ARG A 735 5.33 0.59 36.12
C ARG A 735 5.10 0.72 34.63
N TRP A 736 5.42 1.88 34.06
CA TRP A 736 5.26 2.15 32.65
C TRP A 736 6.24 1.34 31.78
N ALA A 737 7.52 1.25 32.16
CA ALA A 737 8.50 0.41 31.48
C ALA A 737 8.11 -1.08 31.53
N VAL A 738 7.49 -1.53 32.63
CA VAL A 738 6.92 -2.88 32.73
C VAL A 738 5.71 -3.03 31.81
N ALA A 739 4.78 -2.07 31.78
CA ALA A 739 3.62 -2.08 30.90
C ALA A 739 4.02 -2.08 29.40
N LEU A 740 4.99 -1.26 28.99
CA LEU A 740 5.57 -1.30 27.64
C LEU A 740 6.05 -2.70 27.28
N LYS A 741 6.77 -3.37 28.20
CA LYS A 741 7.33 -4.70 27.97
C LYS A 741 6.29 -5.83 27.99
N THR A 742 5.27 -5.75 28.85
CA THR A 742 4.30 -6.84 29.10
C THR A 742 2.95 -6.68 28.39
N ARG A 743 2.53 -5.45 28.04
CA ARG A 743 1.25 -5.16 27.34
C ARG A 743 1.46 -4.76 25.88
N PHE A 744 2.52 -3.99 25.59
CA PHE A 744 2.70 -3.32 24.29
C PHE A 744 3.86 -3.86 23.43
N SER A 745 4.71 -4.74 23.95
CA SER A 745 5.78 -5.33 23.14
C SER A 745 5.21 -6.17 21.97
N PRO A 746 5.92 -6.25 20.83
CA PRO A 746 5.56 -7.09 19.69
C PRO A 746 5.03 -8.49 20.04
N SER A 747 5.72 -9.19 20.94
CA SER A 747 5.34 -10.54 21.39
C SER A 747 4.09 -10.51 22.28
N ALA A 748 4.00 -9.57 23.24
CA ALA A 748 2.82 -9.43 24.09
C ALA A 748 1.55 -9.18 23.27
N LEU A 749 1.61 -8.26 22.31
CA LEU A 749 0.51 -7.98 21.39
C LEU A 749 0.17 -9.21 20.54
N ALA A 750 1.16 -9.96 20.05
CA ALA A 750 0.90 -11.15 19.24
C ALA A 750 0.15 -12.25 20.02
N TYR A 751 0.52 -12.48 21.28
CA TYR A 751 -0.20 -13.43 22.15
C TYR A 751 -1.60 -12.93 22.53
N ARG A 752 -1.78 -11.63 22.79
CA ARG A 752 -3.10 -11.02 23.07
C ARG A 752 -4.04 -11.13 21.87
N VAL A 753 -3.57 -10.75 20.67
CA VAL A 753 -4.34 -10.88 19.40
C VAL A 753 -4.71 -12.34 19.14
N ALA A 754 -3.79 -13.28 19.38
CA ALA A 754 -4.09 -14.70 19.24
C ALA A 754 -5.13 -15.18 20.27
N ALA A 755 -5.03 -14.77 21.54
CA ALA A 755 -5.98 -15.14 22.59
C ALA A 755 -7.41 -14.65 22.27
N ASP A 756 -7.55 -13.41 21.79
CA ASP A 756 -8.85 -12.82 21.49
C ASP A 756 -9.48 -13.41 20.20
N ILE A 757 -8.68 -13.64 19.16
CA ILE A 757 -9.19 -14.02 17.83
C ILE A 757 -9.26 -15.54 17.63
N ALA A 758 -8.33 -16.32 18.20
CA ALA A 758 -8.30 -17.77 18.01
C ALA A 758 -9.58 -18.53 18.41
N PRO A 759 -10.35 -18.14 19.46
CA PRO A 759 -11.61 -18.79 19.80
C PRO A 759 -12.65 -18.74 18.68
N PHE A 760 -12.63 -17.67 17.88
CA PHE A 760 -13.56 -17.46 16.76
C PHE A 760 -13.09 -18.10 15.47
N LEU A 761 -11.79 -18.33 15.28
CA LEU A 761 -11.26 -18.97 14.08
C LEU A 761 -11.64 -20.45 13.96
N SER A 762 -11.96 -20.88 12.75
CA SER A 762 -12.28 -22.27 12.44
C SER A 762 -11.15 -23.25 12.79
N SER A 763 -11.46 -24.36 13.47
CA SER A 763 -10.47 -25.39 13.81
C SER A 763 -9.78 -25.97 12.56
N LYS A 764 -10.56 -26.27 11.50
CA LYS A 764 -10.02 -26.76 10.21
C LYS A 764 -9.04 -25.78 9.56
N ALA A 765 -9.26 -24.47 9.72
CA ALA A 765 -8.37 -23.44 9.17
C ALA A 765 -7.07 -23.33 10.00
N LYS A 766 -7.18 -23.38 11.34
CA LYS A 766 -6.04 -23.38 12.28
C LYS A 766 -5.14 -24.63 12.17
N GLU A 767 -5.70 -25.77 11.75
CA GLU A 767 -4.97 -27.03 11.57
C GLU A 767 -4.18 -27.12 10.24
N ARG A 768 -4.37 -26.16 9.32
CA ARG A 768 -3.55 -26.08 8.09
C ARG A 768 -2.08 -25.82 8.43
N ARG A 769 -1.16 -26.35 7.60
CA ARG A 769 0.28 -26.01 7.68
C ARG A 769 0.45 -24.49 7.61
N GLY A 770 1.03 -23.89 8.65
CA GLY A 770 1.20 -22.44 8.77
C GLY A 770 -0.03 -21.67 9.29
N GLY A 771 -1.06 -22.37 9.77
CA GLY A 771 -2.22 -21.79 10.45
C GLY A 771 -3.03 -20.78 9.61
N VAL A 772 -3.71 -19.88 10.31
CA VAL A 772 -4.36 -18.69 9.73
C VAL A 772 -3.47 -17.48 9.98
N LYS A 773 -3.21 -16.67 8.96
CA LYS A 773 -2.55 -15.37 9.11
C LYS A 773 -3.56 -14.34 9.59
N VAL A 774 -3.47 -13.94 10.86
CA VAL A 774 -4.23 -12.82 11.43
C VAL A 774 -3.37 -11.57 11.36
N ARG A 775 -3.91 -10.48 10.82
CA ARG A 775 -3.32 -9.15 10.87
C ARG A 775 -4.21 -8.27 11.72
N ALA A 776 -3.73 -7.90 12.91
CA ALA A 776 -4.34 -6.85 13.70
C ALA A 776 -3.83 -5.50 13.19
N SER A 777 -4.73 -4.57 12.89
CA SER A 777 -4.42 -3.18 12.58
C SER A 777 -4.85 -2.30 13.74
N PHE A 778 -3.94 -1.48 14.24
CA PHE A 778 -4.17 -0.50 15.31
C PHE A 778 -4.04 0.93 14.75
N CYS A 779 -4.75 1.87 15.37
CA CYS A 779 -4.68 3.30 15.04
C CYS A 779 -4.12 4.05 16.27
N LEU A 780 -2.89 4.55 16.18
CA LEU A 780 -2.21 5.29 17.26
C LEU A 780 -1.58 6.56 16.69
N GLY A 781 -1.47 7.60 17.51
CA GLY A 781 -0.80 8.84 17.13
C GLY A 781 -1.55 10.08 17.60
N ARG A 782 -0.84 11.21 17.57
CA ARG A 782 -1.26 12.44 18.25
C ARG A 782 -2.58 13.02 17.68
N ASN A 783 -3.60 13.10 18.53
CA ASN A 783 -4.66 14.11 18.41
C ASN A 783 -4.05 15.47 18.78
N ASP A 784 -3.55 16.21 17.79
CA ASP A 784 -3.24 17.62 17.94
C ASP A 784 -4.52 18.45 17.87
N GLN A 785 -4.67 19.47 18.73
CA GLN A 785 -5.88 20.32 18.83
C GLN A 785 -6.24 21.04 17.52
N TYR A 786 -5.33 21.09 16.55
CA TYR A 786 -5.54 21.68 15.22
C TYR A 786 -6.07 20.68 14.18
N SER A 787 -5.93 19.37 14.39
CA SER A 787 -6.69 18.39 13.61
C SER A 787 -8.04 18.15 14.30
N ASN A 788 -9.13 18.07 13.51
CA ASN A 788 -10.49 17.90 14.02
C ASN A 788 -10.76 16.45 14.52
N GLY A 789 -9.90 15.93 15.40
CA GLY A 789 -10.03 14.66 16.12
C GLY A 789 -10.04 13.41 15.24
N ARG A 790 -9.40 13.44 14.06
CA ARG A 790 -9.64 12.45 13.00
C ARG A 790 -8.38 11.71 12.55
N ILE A 791 -8.16 10.59 13.27
CA ILE A 791 -7.39 9.42 12.87
C ILE A 791 -5.86 9.61 12.99
N GLY A 792 -5.26 8.77 13.85
CA GLY A 792 -3.81 8.55 13.95
C GLY A 792 -3.29 7.60 12.87
N ASP A 793 -2.03 7.19 12.97
CA ASP A 793 -1.39 6.34 11.97
C ASP A 793 -1.62 4.84 12.19
N ILE A 794 -1.49 4.07 11.11
CA ILE A 794 -1.91 2.67 11.04
C ILE A 794 -0.73 1.71 11.21
N PHE A 795 -0.73 1.02 12.36
CA PHE A 795 0.25 0.01 12.71
C PHE A 795 -0.32 -1.40 12.52
N ASP A 796 0.25 -2.19 11.60
CA ASP A 796 -0.13 -3.60 11.39
C ASP A 796 0.80 -4.54 12.16
N LEU A 797 0.22 -5.49 12.89
CA LEU A 797 0.89 -6.66 13.45
C LEU A 797 0.38 -7.92 12.70
N ASP A 798 1.28 -8.58 11.96
CA ASP A 798 1.02 -9.91 11.38
C ASP A 798 1.29 -11.00 12.43
N VAL A 799 0.39 -11.97 12.59
CA VAL A 799 0.48 -13.13 13.50
C VAL A 799 0.00 -14.39 12.76
N ARG A 800 0.67 -15.54 12.90
CA ARG A 800 0.11 -16.84 12.48
C ARG A 800 -0.48 -17.57 13.68
N VAL A 801 -1.77 -17.88 13.60
CA VAL A 801 -2.53 -18.62 14.62
C VAL A 801 -2.73 -20.06 14.17
N GLY A 802 -2.12 -20.99 14.89
CA GLY A 802 -2.19 -22.43 14.67
C GLY A 802 -3.24 -23.15 15.51
N ARG A 803 -3.16 -24.48 15.53
CA ARG A 803 -4.01 -25.37 16.34
C ARG A 803 -3.98 -24.95 17.82
N GLY A 804 -5.13 -25.02 18.49
CA GLY A 804 -5.27 -24.58 19.89
C GLY A 804 -5.09 -23.07 20.14
N GLY A 805 -4.89 -22.24 19.10
CA GLY A 805 -4.62 -20.81 19.26
C GLY A 805 -3.14 -20.47 19.43
N GLN A 806 -2.22 -21.42 19.20
CA GLN A 806 -0.78 -21.21 19.29
C GLN A 806 -0.30 -20.11 18.32
N VAL A 807 0.52 -19.18 18.81
CA VAL A 807 1.29 -18.26 17.95
C VAL A 807 2.44 -19.03 17.30
N LEU A 808 2.47 -19.08 15.97
CA LEU A 808 3.52 -19.77 15.19
C LEU A 808 4.62 -18.82 14.71
N GLU A 809 4.25 -17.61 14.30
CA GLU A 809 5.15 -16.51 13.92
C GLU A 809 4.44 -15.18 14.16
N PHE A 810 5.18 -14.09 14.33
CA PHE A 810 4.62 -12.73 14.29
C PHE A 810 5.62 -11.72 13.70
N VAL A 811 5.14 -10.64 13.08
CA VAL A 811 5.95 -9.55 12.52
C VAL A 811 5.23 -8.20 12.66
N GLY A 812 5.80 -7.31 13.46
CA GLY A 812 5.33 -5.95 13.72
C GLY A 812 5.19 -5.64 15.21
N PRO A 813 4.50 -4.55 15.61
CA PRO A 813 3.74 -3.63 14.77
C PRO A 813 4.61 -2.84 13.77
N ARG A 814 4.02 -2.41 12.64
CA ARG A 814 4.67 -1.61 11.59
C ARG A 814 3.72 -0.59 10.97
N GLU A 815 4.17 0.65 10.82
CA GLU A 815 3.54 1.73 10.06
C GLU A 815 3.33 1.41 8.57
N GLU A 816 2.49 2.16 7.84
CA GLU A 816 2.23 1.87 6.40
C GLU A 816 3.46 2.12 5.52
N GLY A 817 4.31 3.06 5.92
CA GLY A 817 5.53 3.44 5.22
C GLY A 817 6.72 2.48 5.37
N GLU A 818 6.64 1.47 6.25
CA GLU A 818 7.73 0.52 6.51
C GLU A 818 8.20 -0.12 5.19
N PRO A 819 9.48 0.01 4.77
CA PRO A 819 9.90 -0.33 3.41
C PRO A 819 9.52 -1.75 2.94
N GLY A 820 9.67 -2.76 3.78
CA GLY A 820 9.29 -4.14 3.49
C GLY A 820 7.78 -4.33 3.32
N ARG A 821 6.96 -3.79 4.24
CA ARG A 821 5.49 -3.77 4.14
C ARG A 821 5.03 -2.98 2.92
N TRP A 822 5.61 -1.80 2.68
CA TRP A 822 5.25 -0.92 1.59
C TRP A 822 5.54 -1.59 0.24
N TRP A 823 6.78 -2.01 -0.01
CA TRP A 823 7.12 -2.71 -1.26
C TRP A 823 6.35 -4.01 -1.45
N GLY A 824 6.18 -4.84 -0.40
CA GLY A 824 5.37 -6.05 -0.47
C GLY A 824 3.90 -5.78 -0.80
N LYS A 825 3.30 -4.71 -0.25
CA LYS A 825 1.93 -4.24 -0.54
C LYS A 825 1.77 -3.67 -1.97
N LEU A 826 2.87 -3.36 -2.64
CA LEU A 826 2.88 -2.81 -4.00
C LEU A 826 3.12 -3.91 -5.03
N GLU A 827 4.06 -4.81 -4.75
CA GLU A 827 4.44 -5.92 -5.63
C GLU A 827 3.44 -7.09 -5.53
N GLY A 828 2.84 -7.33 -4.35
CA GLY A 828 1.85 -8.39 -4.12
C GLY A 828 0.40 -8.05 -4.53
N ARG A 829 0.13 -6.89 -5.13
CA ARG A 829 -1.19 -6.58 -5.69
C ARG A 829 -1.32 -7.32 -7.03
N GLY A 830 -2.08 -8.41 -7.08
CA GLY A 830 -2.29 -9.31 -8.25
C GLY A 830 -2.90 -8.70 -9.53
N TRP A 831 -2.87 -7.38 -9.65
CA TRP A 831 -3.33 -6.58 -10.77
C TRP A 831 -2.17 -5.87 -11.49
N PHE A 832 -0.93 -5.98 -10.99
CA PHE A 832 0.28 -5.43 -11.61
C PHE A 832 1.06 -6.47 -12.39
#